data_AF-A0A150Q863-F1
#
_entry.id   AF-A0A150Q863-F1
#
_cell.length_a   1.000
_cell.length_b   1.000
_cell.length_c   1.000
_cell.angle_alpha   90.00
_cell.angle_beta   90.00
_cell.angle_gamma   90.00
#
_symmetry.space_group_name_H-M   'P 1'
#
loop_
_entity.id
_entity.type
_entity.pdbx_description
1 polymer ?
#
loop_
_entity_poly.entity_id
_entity_poly.type
_entity_poly.pdbx_seq_one_letter_code
_entity_poly.pdbx_strand_id
1 'polypeptide(L)'
;MNGSVLLMTLLALPRCGADAPAPDETSAADLAMRIPRLPLAEEAPAQIEASYLFGVHSIEDRTDERAAANLITPPEGSARSSWTVFVHYTKPSRGEIDYQRYKRMIDDGFSPIVRFDYSYGQTLPPASSDACDPAWPGEVVDTMKRIVDNEVCKGPCSTTFILGNEMNAAFENSEDPGEGGITVAQYASCFRDVRRRMKEEGVSAKLLVGAVGPLNADTTASCPGAEAHDMDYKKYLHCLVLETKDHADGLALHAYGGRGGDPDPRSDKPHDGFQNYKLQLDIVDGAGGAALPIYITEFNHAGDLYDHEGEHYAEQPYRSGFIQKAYQDVAAYNDKNNCRIQSLIWFAYQNPTFAGLNLTDWECMAPPRDRRVPLPGEPEPQPQPCNLKQAFDDLRDTALYQEYGTNCLAVTRQSPGDPALEGAELGGQAGEDALRAIKLINRGSEISYTIASSVPWLTIESGAEGALAPSESVALAVRARCGAEPSTATGALTISFKDRYRVRERSLPVRLDCRAAAPPAPPGTPPGGSHGDPHLRTFDGVFYDFQGAGEYVLVDGGSDFAVQVREQPLGASDAIAVNTAVAVRVGASRLAFHAGASPALRVDGAPVEVAGKLDLPGGHAVYRAPLADGRYVVTSAAGDHVEVSVRAAHVDVLVYPAPGRAGLLRGLLGNGNGAPDDDFTPRAGVALAPPLSRDALYDVFGDSYRISAAESLFDYAPGESVDTFTVPGFPARSASVSDLSEAARAAASAACAAAGVTDPFLLEACVLDVGHSGDPAFADSAASAVPPTEGLRELYRSDFEGPVGPEWSSSATSVTPIGGRRFLGEFNNETVTLRLAGLAPHARVKVSFDLYVIRSWDGDDGDVFSLGASGSPRTLQMTFANTTWASQSFPDLLGAGSHPPRTGAAESNSLGYDFYGDAVYRLSYELPHSASDIELRFAGSGLQWIGDESWGIDNLDVVAQ
;
A
#
# COMPACT_ATOMS: atom_id res chain seq x y z
N MET A 1 -17.21 -55.83 -30.03
CA MET A 1 -16.66 -56.46 -31.25
C MET A 1 -15.13 -56.45 -31.15
N ASN A 2 -14.46 -57.34 -31.89
CA ASN A 2 -13.03 -57.43 -32.26
C ASN A 2 -12.07 -56.37 -31.65
N GLY A 3 -10.92 -56.69 -31.03
CA GLY A 3 -10.29 -57.98 -30.74
C GLY A 3 -9.05 -58.32 -31.62
N SER A 4 -7.85 -58.27 -31.02
CA SER A 4 -6.63 -59.08 -31.28
C SER A 4 -5.59 -58.71 -30.18
N VAL A 5 -4.83 -59.56 -29.46
CA VAL A 5 -4.31 -60.96 -29.60
C VAL A 5 -3.05 -61.03 -30.50
N LEU A 6 -1.85 -61.46 -30.05
CA LEU A 6 -1.20 -62.82 -30.05
C LEU A 6 0.32 -62.57 -29.67
N LEU A 7 1.22 -63.34 -28.99
CA LEU A 7 1.26 -64.52 -28.07
C LEU A 7 2.69 -64.73 -27.45
N MET A 8 2.80 -65.33 -26.24
CA MET A 8 3.86 -66.28 -25.78
C MET A 8 5.38 -65.88 -25.79
N THR A 9 6.30 -66.52 -25.03
CA THR A 9 6.56 -67.97 -24.77
C THR A 9 7.33 -68.09 -23.42
N LEU A 10 6.92 -68.86 -22.39
CA LEU A 10 7.01 -70.34 -22.18
C LEU A 10 8.46 -70.89 -22.25
N LEU A 11 8.94 -71.82 -21.41
CA LEU A 11 8.35 -72.62 -20.30
C LEU A 11 9.01 -72.20 -18.93
N ALA A 12 9.26 -72.96 -17.84
CA ALA A 12 9.17 -74.40 -17.46
C ALA A 12 9.11 -74.62 -15.92
N LEU A 13 8.96 -75.89 -15.50
CA LEU A 13 9.00 -76.46 -14.13
C LEU A 13 9.57 -77.91 -14.22
N PRO A 14 9.99 -78.64 -13.15
CA PRO A 14 9.52 -78.53 -11.75
C PRO A 14 10.55 -78.75 -10.58
N ARG A 15 10.08 -78.52 -9.34
CA ARG A 15 10.30 -79.25 -8.05
C ARG A 15 11.65 -79.97 -7.79
N CYS A 16 12.29 -79.90 -6.62
CA CYS A 16 11.87 -79.50 -5.25
C CYS A 16 13.10 -79.22 -4.35
N GLY A 17 12.96 -78.43 -3.27
CA GLY A 17 13.80 -78.57 -2.06
C GLY A 17 14.27 -77.30 -1.33
N ALA A 18 13.76 -77.11 -0.09
CA ALA A 18 14.33 -76.39 1.06
C ALA A 18 14.55 -74.85 1.07
N ASP A 19 14.23 -74.29 2.25
CA ASP A 19 14.69 -73.07 2.93
C ASP A 19 14.32 -71.63 2.45
N ALA A 20 14.20 -70.75 3.47
CA ALA A 20 13.90 -69.29 3.49
C ALA A 20 12.43 -68.82 3.28
N PRO A 21 12.00 -67.64 3.82
CA PRO A 21 10.60 -67.43 4.22
C PRO A 21 9.86 -66.14 3.73
N ALA A 22 8.57 -66.05 4.11
CA ALA A 22 7.64 -64.89 4.05
C ALA A 22 7.03 -64.55 2.66
N PRO A 23 5.90 -63.78 2.57
CA PRO A 23 5.05 -63.22 3.63
C PRO A 23 3.51 -63.46 3.49
N ASP A 24 2.78 -62.88 4.46
CA ASP A 24 1.48 -62.18 4.36
C ASP A 24 0.15 -62.85 4.80
N GLU A 25 -0.73 -62.02 5.34
CA GLU A 25 -1.97 -62.37 6.07
C GLU A 25 -3.22 -61.82 5.36
N THR A 26 -4.37 -62.53 5.41
CA THR A 26 -5.68 -61.91 5.13
C THR A 26 -6.88 -62.77 5.62
N SER A 27 -7.08 -62.85 6.94
CA SER A 27 -8.32 -63.42 7.50
C SER A 27 -8.65 -62.84 8.88
N ALA A 28 -9.13 -61.59 8.93
CA ALA A 28 -9.52 -60.91 10.18
C ALA A 28 -10.79 -60.06 10.04
N ALA A 29 -11.70 -60.42 9.14
CA ALA A 29 -13.07 -59.90 9.17
C ALA A 29 -13.89 -60.53 10.32
N ASP A 30 -14.92 -59.81 10.76
CA ASP A 30 -16.05 -60.28 11.60
C ASP A 30 -15.91 -60.42 13.14
N LEU A 31 -14.84 -59.99 13.82
CA LEU A 31 -14.78 -60.11 15.31
C LEU A 31 -14.17 -58.94 16.12
N ALA A 32 -14.59 -57.70 15.86
CA ALA A 32 -14.23 -56.54 16.69
C ALA A 32 -15.31 -55.42 16.79
N MET A 33 -16.60 -55.76 16.93
CA MET A 33 -17.64 -54.76 17.28
C MET A 33 -17.79 -54.59 18.81
N ARG A 34 -18.18 -53.38 19.23
CA ARG A 34 -18.59 -52.96 20.61
C ARG A 34 -17.49 -52.55 21.60
N ILE A 35 -16.68 -51.57 21.23
CA ILE A 35 -16.36 -50.43 22.13
C ILE A 35 -16.56 -49.15 21.32
N PRO A 36 -17.30 -48.13 21.81
CA PRO A 36 -17.33 -46.83 21.14
C PRO A 36 -15.95 -46.18 21.28
N ARG A 37 -15.24 -46.00 20.16
CA ARG A 37 -14.09 -45.10 20.13
C ARG A 37 -14.60 -43.66 20.11
N LEU A 38 -13.99 -42.82 20.93
CA LEU A 38 -14.12 -41.37 20.82
C LEU A 38 -13.74 -40.95 19.38
N PRO A 39 -14.38 -39.92 18.79
CA PRO A 39 -13.83 -39.28 17.61
C PRO A 39 -12.42 -38.78 17.95
N LEU A 40 -11.46 -39.04 17.05
CA LEU A 40 -10.22 -38.26 17.06
C LEU A 40 -10.60 -36.82 16.73
N ALA A 41 -10.01 -35.86 17.44
CA ALA A 41 -10.30 -34.46 17.21
C ALA A 41 -9.99 -34.09 15.76
N GLU A 42 -10.92 -33.40 15.10
CA GLU A 42 -10.62 -32.68 13.87
C GLU A 42 -9.58 -31.61 14.22
N GLU A 43 -8.47 -31.54 13.48
CA GLU A 43 -7.44 -30.54 13.73
C GLU A 43 -8.03 -29.15 13.49
N ALA A 44 -8.21 -28.39 14.58
CA ALA A 44 -8.76 -27.04 14.51
C ALA A 44 -7.88 -26.18 13.58
N PRO A 45 -8.48 -25.34 12.72
CA PRO A 45 -7.71 -24.51 11.79
C PRO A 45 -6.77 -23.60 12.59
N ALA A 46 -5.48 -23.66 12.27
CA ALA A 46 -4.44 -22.90 12.95
C ALA A 46 -4.79 -21.40 12.92
N GLN A 47 -5.23 -20.87 14.06
CA GLN A 47 -5.69 -19.49 14.16
C GLN A 47 -4.50 -18.56 14.02
N ILE A 48 -4.58 -17.67 13.03
CA ILE A 48 -3.59 -16.63 12.82
C ILE A 48 -3.82 -15.58 13.91
N GLU A 49 -3.04 -15.63 14.99
CA GLU A 49 -2.83 -14.47 15.85
C GLU A 49 -2.17 -13.38 15.00
N ALA A 50 -2.98 -12.51 14.41
CA ALA A 50 -2.52 -11.35 13.67
C ALA A 50 -2.00 -10.32 14.68
N SER A 51 -0.76 -10.50 15.14
CA SER A 51 -0.11 -9.60 16.07
C SER A 51 0.17 -8.26 15.38
N TYR A 52 -0.59 -7.22 15.69
CA TYR A 52 -0.02 -5.86 15.66
C TYR A 52 0.51 -5.56 17.07
N LEU A 53 1.54 -4.73 17.23
CA LEU A 53 2.16 -4.49 18.54
C LEU A 53 1.25 -3.68 19.49
N PHE A 54 0.12 -3.22 19.00
CA PHE A 54 -0.67 -2.12 19.55
C PHE A 54 -1.92 -2.64 20.23
N GLY A 55 -2.37 -1.95 21.27
CA GLY A 55 -3.63 -2.31 21.92
C GLY A 55 -4.09 -1.29 22.94
N VAL A 56 -5.32 -1.45 23.40
CA VAL A 56 -5.92 -0.65 24.48
C VAL A 56 -6.48 -1.57 25.56
N HIS A 57 -6.13 -1.33 26.83
CA HIS A 57 -6.75 -1.99 27.98
C HIS A 57 -7.98 -1.18 28.43
N SER A 58 -9.10 -1.87 28.60
CA SER A 58 -10.38 -1.30 29.04
C SER A 58 -10.98 -2.14 30.17
N ILE A 59 -11.05 -1.57 31.37
CA ILE A 59 -11.54 -2.28 32.56
C ILE A 59 -13.07 -2.16 32.71
N GLU A 60 -13.68 -0.98 32.49
CA GLU A 60 -15.11 -0.74 32.76
C GLU A 60 -16.08 -1.03 31.59
N ASP A 61 -17.34 -1.36 31.92
CA ASP A 61 -18.48 -1.44 30.98
C ASP A 61 -18.84 -0.10 30.30
N ARG A 62 -18.08 0.98 30.57
CA ARG A 62 -18.35 2.34 30.10
C ARG A 62 -17.45 2.79 28.95
N THR A 63 -16.39 2.06 28.63
CA THR A 63 -15.46 2.42 27.55
C THR A 63 -16.11 2.21 26.18
N ASP A 64 -16.04 3.20 25.30
CA ASP A 64 -16.32 3.02 23.88
C ASP A 64 -15.15 2.25 23.21
N GLU A 65 -15.24 0.93 23.27
CA GLU A 65 -14.26 -0.01 22.70
C GLU A 65 -14.04 0.22 21.19
N ARG A 66 -15.05 0.74 20.48
CA ARG A 66 -14.96 1.08 19.06
C ARG A 66 -14.27 2.42 18.81
N ALA A 67 -14.47 3.42 19.68
CA ALA A 67 -13.67 4.65 19.65
C ALA A 67 -12.18 4.36 19.94
N ALA A 68 -11.88 3.44 20.87
CA ALA A 68 -10.52 2.96 21.08
C ALA A 68 -9.93 2.29 19.84
N ALA A 69 -10.68 1.40 19.17
CA ALA A 69 -10.24 0.76 17.92
C ALA A 69 -9.94 1.78 16.81
N ASN A 70 -10.81 2.77 16.61
CA ASN A 70 -10.66 3.82 15.60
C ASN A 70 -9.44 4.74 15.81
N LEU A 71 -8.90 4.82 17.03
CA LEU A 71 -7.71 5.63 17.34
C LEU A 71 -6.39 4.90 17.03
N ILE A 72 -6.40 3.56 17.01
CA ILE A 72 -5.19 2.73 16.85
C ILE A 72 -5.12 1.99 15.51
N THR A 73 -6.24 1.85 14.80
CA THR A 73 -6.34 1.12 13.53
C THR A 73 -6.01 2.00 12.32
N PRO A 74 -5.23 1.53 11.32
CA PRO A 74 -4.95 2.30 10.11
C PRO A 74 -6.21 2.57 9.27
N PRO A 75 -6.30 3.71 8.54
CA PRO A 75 -7.47 4.04 7.72
C PRO A 75 -7.87 2.99 6.67
N GLU A 76 -6.91 2.21 6.18
CA GLU A 76 -7.08 1.19 5.14
C GLU A 76 -7.06 -0.25 5.71
N GLY A 77 -6.90 -0.41 7.02
CA GLY A 77 -6.74 -1.70 7.67
C GLY A 77 -8.05 -2.34 8.12
N SER A 78 -8.26 -3.63 7.84
CA SER A 78 -9.27 -4.40 8.57
C SER A 78 -8.79 -4.57 10.02
N ALA A 79 -9.60 -4.17 11.02
CA ALA A 79 -9.20 -4.00 12.43
C ALA A 79 -8.70 -5.25 13.20
N ARG A 80 -8.56 -6.41 12.53
CA ARG A 80 -8.39 -7.79 13.05
C ARG A 80 -7.08 -8.10 13.79
N SER A 81 -6.42 -7.13 14.41
CA SER A 81 -5.03 -7.29 14.88
C SER A 81 -4.61 -6.49 16.12
N SER A 82 -5.44 -5.56 16.61
CA SER A 82 -5.12 -4.82 17.84
C SER A 82 -5.33 -5.71 19.07
N TRP A 83 -4.38 -5.74 20.02
CA TRP A 83 -4.60 -6.44 21.28
C TRP A 83 -5.51 -5.63 22.22
N THR A 84 -6.14 -6.33 23.16
CA THR A 84 -6.77 -5.70 24.33
C THR A 84 -6.64 -6.64 25.52
N VAL A 85 -6.55 -6.13 26.75
CA VAL A 85 -6.68 -6.98 27.94
C VAL A 85 -8.14 -6.91 28.42
N PHE A 86 -8.81 -8.07 28.44
CA PHE A 86 -10.16 -8.23 28.97
C PHE A 86 -10.06 -8.83 30.37
N VAL A 87 -10.62 -8.14 31.39
CA VAL A 87 -10.59 -8.63 32.77
C VAL A 87 -11.81 -9.48 33.08
N HIS A 88 -11.59 -10.66 33.67
CA HIS A 88 -12.64 -11.50 34.21
C HIS A 88 -12.45 -11.72 35.71
N TYR A 89 -13.45 -11.31 36.49
CA TYR A 89 -13.51 -11.47 37.94
C TYR A 89 -14.34 -12.68 38.34
N THR A 90 -13.74 -13.67 39.03
CA THR A 90 -14.48 -14.87 39.49
C THR A 90 -15.48 -14.58 40.63
N LYS A 91 -15.33 -13.46 41.35
CA LYS A 91 -16.13 -13.10 42.52
C LYS A 91 -16.36 -11.58 42.62
N PRO A 92 -17.48 -11.08 43.20
CA PRO A 92 -18.63 -11.80 43.75
C PRO A 92 -19.92 -11.73 42.91
N SER A 93 -19.87 -11.19 41.69
CA SER A 93 -21.09 -10.79 40.96
C SER A 93 -21.15 -11.11 39.45
N ARG A 94 -20.12 -11.75 38.86
CA ARG A 94 -20.09 -12.15 37.43
C ARG A 94 -19.45 -13.53 37.22
N GLY A 95 -20.04 -14.57 37.82
CA GLY A 95 -19.62 -15.97 37.62
C GLY A 95 -19.86 -16.53 36.20
N GLU A 96 -20.47 -15.73 35.32
CA GLU A 96 -20.34 -15.87 33.86
C GLU A 96 -19.51 -14.67 33.37
N ILE A 97 -18.42 -14.95 32.66
CA ILE A 97 -17.70 -13.98 31.83
C ILE A 97 -18.69 -13.29 30.89
N ASP A 98 -18.59 -11.97 30.72
CA ASP A 98 -19.44 -11.22 29.79
C ASP A 98 -19.07 -11.56 28.34
N TYR A 99 -19.62 -12.67 27.86
CA TYR A 99 -19.48 -13.16 26.50
C TYR A 99 -20.04 -12.20 25.45
N GLN A 100 -20.93 -11.26 25.82
CA GLN A 100 -21.44 -10.25 24.90
C GLN A 100 -20.43 -9.11 24.71
N ARG A 101 -19.79 -8.64 25.79
CA ARG A 101 -18.68 -7.68 25.73
C ARG A 101 -17.44 -8.28 25.06
N TYR A 102 -17.05 -9.48 25.49
CA TYR A 102 -15.94 -10.22 24.91
C TYR A 102 -16.14 -10.45 23.40
N LYS A 103 -17.35 -10.79 22.96
CA LYS A 103 -17.66 -10.91 21.52
C LYS A 103 -17.66 -9.57 20.79
N ARG A 104 -18.18 -8.47 21.38
CA ARG A 104 -18.10 -7.15 20.73
C ARG A 104 -16.66 -6.75 20.45
N MET A 105 -15.75 -6.91 21.40
CA MET A 105 -14.32 -6.64 21.18
C MET A 105 -13.76 -7.41 19.98
N ILE A 106 -14.11 -8.70 19.82
CA ILE A 106 -13.67 -9.53 18.69
C ILE A 106 -14.35 -9.10 17.36
N ASP A 107 -15.62 -8.73 17.40
CA ASP A 107 -16.38 -8.28 16.22
C ASP A 107 -15.93 -6.87 15.75
N ASP A 108 -15.51 -6.00 16.68
CA ASP A 108 -14.83 -4.72 16.43
C ASP A 108 -13.33 -4.90 16.05
N GLY A 109 -12.80 -6.14 16.09
CA GLY A 109 -11.51 -6.53 15.51
C GLY A 109 -10.39 -6.88 16.49
N PHE A 110 -10.57 -6.67 17.80
CA PHE A 110 -9.51 -6.94 18.77
C PHE A 110 -9.17 -8.43 18.91
N SER A 111 -7.90 -8.69 19.24
CA SER A 111 -7.40 -9.96 19.80
C SER A 111 -7.31 -9.84 21.33
N PRO A 112 -8.27 -10.36 22.12
CA PRO A 112 -8.25 -10.17 23.57
C PRO A 112 -7.26 -11.10 24.27
N ILE A 113 -6.45 -10.59 25.17
CA ILE A 113 -5.77 -11.35 26.22
C ILE A 113 -6.70 -11.36 27.44
N VAL A 114 -7.08 -12.55 27.93
CA VAL A 114 -8.02 -12.63 29.06
C VAL A 114 -7.23 -12.73 30.37
N ARG A 115 -7.40 -11.73 31.25
CA ARG A 115 -6.82 -11.69 32.60
C ARG A 115 -7.83 -12.21 33.61
N PHE A 116 -7.46 -13.27 34.34
CA PHE A 116 -8.25 -13.82 35.43
C PHE A 116 -7.81 -13.21 36.76
N ASP A 117 -8.67 -12.40 37.36
CA ASP A 117 -8.49 -11.84 38.71
C ASP A 117 -9.56 -12.48 39.64
N TYR A 118 -9.25 -12.76 40.91
CA TYR A 118 -10.23 -13.38 41.82
C TYR A 118 -11.44 -12.47 42.06
N SER A 119 -11.18 -11.19 42.32
CA SER A 119 -12.16 -10.09 42.24
C SER A 119 -11.47 -8.83 41.74
N TYR A 120 -12.20 -7.70 41.63
CA TYR A 120 -11.57 -6.39 41.57
C TYR A 120 -10.49 -6.30 42.65
N GLY A 121 -9.29 -5.81 42.32
CA GLY A 121 -8.11 -5.65 43.19
C GLY A 121 -7.73 -6.82 44.10
N GLN A 122 -8.07 -8.07 43.72
CA GLN A 122 -7.59 -9.26 44.41
C GLN A 122 -7.21 -10.31 43.37
N THR A 123 -5.91 -10.58 43.23
CA THR A 123 -5.40 -11.54 42.23
C THR A 123 -5.79 -13.00 42.50
N LEU A 124 -5.73 -13.47 43.75
CA LEU A 124 -6.00 -14.87 44.13
C LEU A 124 -7.07 -14.99 45.23
N PRO A 125 -7.79 -16.12 45.32
CA PRO A 125 -8.63 -16.45 46.48
C PRO A 125 -7.84 -16.40 47.81
N PRO A 126 -8.45 -16.02 48.95
CA PRO A 126 -7.79 -16.03 50.25
C PRO A 126 -7.39 -17.47 50.64
N ALA A 127 -6.09 -17.74 50.65
CA ALA A 127 -5.53 -19.04 51.02
C ALA A 127 -5.09 -19.05 52.49
N SER A 128 -5.36 -20.15 53.21
CA SER A 128 -4.93 -20.34 54.60
C SER A 128 -3.50 -20.88 54.76
N SER A 129 -2.71 -20.88 53.69
CA SER A 129 -1.36 -21.46 53.61
C SER A 129 -0.67 -21.06 52.29
N ASP A 130 0.57 -21.52 52.05
CA ASP A 130 1.34 -21.36 50.81
C ASP A 130 0.83 -22.21 49.62
N ALA A 131 -0.48 -22.43 49.53
CA ALA A 131 -1.11 -23.32 48.55
C ALA A 131 -2.39 -22.69 47.99
N CYS A 132 -2.71 -22.99 46.73
CA CYS A 132 -3.92 -22.43 46.10
C CYS A 132 -5.22 -22.94 46.74
N ASP A 133 -6.31 -22.17 46.62
CA ASP A 133 -7.65 -22.73 46.80
C ASP A 133 -7.85 -23.87 45.79
N PRO A 134 -8.17 -25.10 46.21
CA PRO A 134 -8.23 -26.25 45.31
C PRO A 134 -9.40 -26.21 44.31
N ALA A 135 -10.40 -25.34 44.48
CA ALA A 135 -11.51 -25.18 43.55
C ALA A 135 -11.21 -24.19 42.41
N TRP A 136 -10.50 -23.10 42.72
CA TRP A 136 -10.34 -21.95 41.80
C TRP A 136 -9.57 -22.27 40.50
N PRO A 137 -8.49 -23.08 40.48
CA PRO A 137 -7.87 -23.56 39.24
C PRO A 137 -8.82 -24.35 38.34
N GLY A 138 -9.87 -24.97 38.89
CA GLY A 138 -10.95 -25.59 38.11
C GLY A 138 -11.79 -24.54 37.40
N GLU A 139 -12.34 -23.57 38.14
CA GLU A 139 -13.15 -22.47 37.62
C GLU A 139 -12.44 -21.67 36.50
N VAL A 140 -11.15 -21.39 36.68
CA VAL A 140 -10.29 -20.71 35.70
C VAL A 140 -10.12 -21.56 34.44
N VAL A 141 -9.71 -22.83 34.56
CA VAL A 141 -9.45 -23.68 33.38
C VAL A 141 -10.73 -24.08 32.65
N ASP A 142 -11.82 -24.36 33.36
CA ASP A 142 -13.12 -24.62 32.75
C ASP A 142 -13.59 -23.39 31.96
N THR A 143 -13.24 -22.17 32.38
CA THR A 143 -13.55 -20.92 31.66
C THR A 143 -12.63 -20.66 30.47
N MET A 144 -11.31 -20.94 30.60
CA MET A 144 -10.39 -20.97 29.45
C MET A 144 -10.89 -21.94 28.38
N LYS A 145 -11.35 -23.13 28.79
CA LYS A 145 -11.83 -24.18 27.90
C LYS A 145 -13.03 -23.74 27.05
N ARG A 146 -14.07 -23.14 27.65
CA ARG A 146 -15.22 -22.61 26.89
C ARG A 146 -14.86 -21.49 25.89
N ILE A 147 -13.77 -20.76 26.15
CA ILE A 147 -13.23 -19.75 25.22
C ILE A 147 -12.48 -20.44 24.07
N VAL A 148 -11.54 -21.34 24.37
CA VAL A 148 -10.72 -22.06 23.38
C VAL A 148 -11.55 -22.98 22.48
N ASP A 149 -12.52 -23.70 23.05
CA ASP A 149 -13.44 -24.61 22.33
C ASP A 149 -14.48 -23.84 21.47
N ASN A 150 -14.43 -22.50 21.44
CA ASN A 150 -15.20 -21.62 20.56
C ASN A 150 -16.74 -21.75 20.71
N GLU A 151 -17.22 -22.10 21.92
CA GLU A 151 -18.64 -22.04 22.26
C GLU A 151 -19.20 -20.59 22.19
N VAL A 152 -18.27 -19.61 22.25
CA VAL A 152 -18.49 -18.19 22.53
C VAL A 152 -18.39 -17.32 21.26
N CYS A 153 -17.20 -17.25 20.65
CA CYS A 153 -16.88 -16.23 19.65
C CYS A 153 -17.54 -16.53 18.29
N LYS A 154 -17.69 -17.83 18.00
CA LYS A 154 -18.10 -18.43 16.71
C LYS A 154 -17.14 -18.09 15.57
N GLY A 155 -15.85 -18.03 15.91
CA GLY A 155 -14.73 -17.64 15.04
C GLY A 155 -13.46 -17.49 15.89
N PRO A 156 -12.54 -16.59 15.48
CA PRO A 156 -11.49 -16.01 16.32
C PRO A 156 -11.71 -16.09 17.84
N CYS A 157 -10.94 -16.85 18.63
CA CYS A 157 -11.00 -16.81 20.10
C CYS A 157 -9.60 -16.69 20.69
N SER A 158 -9.48 -16.16 21.92
CA SER A 158 -8.17 -16.01 22.55
C SER A 158 -7.55 -17.36 22.90
N THR A 159 -6.27 -17.49 22.54
CA THR A 159 -5.36 -18.55 22.98
C THR A 159 -4.29 -18.04 23.94
N THR A 160 -4.44 -16.81 24.47
CA THR A 160 -3.46 -16.18 25.37
C THR A 160 -4.14 -15.64 26.64
N PHE A 161 -3.74 -16.16 27.80
CA PHE A 161 -4.36 -15.87 29.10
C PHE A 161 -3.33 -15.36 30.12
N ILE A 162 -3.75 -14.45 31.01
CA ILE A 162 -2.96 -13.94 32.14
C ILE A 162 -3.63 -14.41 33.45
N LEU A 163 -2.84 -14.88 34.41
CA LEU A 163 -3.32 -15.18 35.76
C LEU A 163 -2.97 -14.03 36.71
N GLY A 164 -3.93 -13.17 37.05
CA GLY A 164 -3.77 -12.09 38.02
C GLY A 164 -3.26 -10.76 37.50
N ASN A 165 -3.36 -9.73 38.36
CA ASN A 165 -2.95 -8.36 38.11
C ASN A 165 -1.82 -7.90 39.04
N GLU A 166 -1.37 -6.65 38.88
CA GLU A 166 -0.41 -5.95 39.75
C GLU A 166 -0.83 -5.86 41.22
N MET A 167 -2.15 -5.84 41.48
CA MET A 167 -2.79 -5.64 42.79
C MET A 167 -2.70 -6.90 43.64
N ASN A 168 -1.46 -7.36 43.88
CA ASN A 168 -1.15 -8.54 44.70
C ASN A 168 -1.15 -8.22 46.21
N ALA A 169 -1.88 -7.19 46.63
CA ALA A 169 -1.90 -6.65 47.99
C ALA A 169 -3.32 -6.61 48.58
N ALA A 170 -3.41 -6.45 49.91
CA ALA A 170 -4.60 -5.85 50.51
C ALA A 170 -4.84 -4.43 49.95
N PHE A 171 -6.11 -4.06 49.83
CA PHE A 171 -6.62 -3.11 48.84
C PHE A 171 -6.29 -1.63 49.09
N GLU A 172 -6.30 -0.86 48.00
CA GLU A 172 -6.40 0.61 47.92
C GLU A 172 -7.50 1.27 48.78
N ASN A 173 -8.46 0.49 49.30
CA ASN A 173 -9.62 0.97 50.06
C ASN A 173 -9.87 0.21 51.38
N SER A 174 -8.96 -0.66 51.85
CA SER A 174 -9.11 -1.33 53.16
C SER A 174 -8.44 -0.53 54.27
N GLU A 175 -9.17 -0.27 55.37
CA GLU A 175 -8.70 0.52 56.53
C GLU A 175 -7.64 -0.19 57.40
N ASP A 176 -7.22 -1.41 57.06
CA ASP A 176 -6.34 -2.25 57.87
C ASP A 176 -5.11 -2.74 57.06
N PRO A 177 -3.94 -2.06 57.16
CA PRO A 177 -2.73 -2.40 56.41
C PRO A 177 -1.96 -3.59 57.02
N GLY A 178 -2.61 -4.43 57.84
CA GLY A 178 -1.99 -5.58 58.51
C GLY A 178 -1.97 -6.88 57.71
N GLU A 179 -2.80 -7.02 56.68
CA GLU A 179 -2.82 -8.22 55.82
C GLU A 179 -1.83 -8.05 54.65
N GLY A 180 -0.71 -8.78 54.73
CA GLY A 180 0.34 -8.75 53.70
C GLY A 180 -0.14 -9.27 52.34
N GLY A 181 0.52 -8.82 51.28
CA GLY A 181 0.24 -9.25 49.91
C GLY A 181 0.45 -10.74 49.67
N ILE A 182 -0.08 -11.22 48.54
CA ILE A 182 0.04 -12.60 48.06
C ILE A 182 1.52 -12.96 47.94
N THR A 183 1.95 -13.97 48.70
CA THR A 183 3.36 -14.36 48.69
C THR A 183 3.75 -15.00 47.35
N VAL A 184 5.03 -14.92 46.99
CA VAL A 184 5.55 -15.56 45.77
C VAL A 184 5.22 -17.06 45.75
N ALA A 185 5.26 -17.73 46.91
CA ALA A 185 4.94 -19.15 47.04
C ALA A 185 3.45 -19.45 46.76
N GLN A 186 2.53 -18.62 47.29
CA GLN A 186 1.09 -18.73 47.04
C GLN A 186 0.76 -18.56 45.55
N TYR A 187 1.29 -17.51 44.93
CA TYR A 187 1.10 -17.28 43.49
C TYR A 187 1.68 -18.44 42.67
N ALA A 188 2.93 -18.84 42.94
CA ALA A 188 3.57 -19.91 42.18
C ALA A 188 2.86 -21.27 42.37
N SER A 189 2.24 -21.55 43.53
CA SER A 189 1.33 -22.70 43.67
C SER A 189 0.14 -22.57 42.72
N CYS A 190 -0.65 -21.50 42.80
CA CYS A 190 -1.82 -21.31 41.94
C CYS A 190 -1.47 -21.39 40.44
N PHE A 191 -0.37 -20.76 40.03
CA PHE A 191 0.10 -20.83 38.65
C PHE A 191 0.43 -22.25 38.20
N ARG A 192 1.14 -23.03 39.05
CA ARG A 192 1.45 -24.44 38.81
C ARG A 192 0.19 -25.33 38.81
N ASP A 193 -0.78 -25.05 39.68
CA ASP A 193 -2.03 -25.78 39.78
C ASP A 193 -2.93 -25.55 38.55
N VAL A 194 -3.10 -24.29 38.10
CA VAL A 194 -3.78 -23.93 36.84
C VAL A 194 -3.07 -24.60 35.66
N ARG A 195 -1.74 -24.47 35.56
CA ARG A 195 -0.95 -25.02 34.45
C ARG A 195 -0.96 -26.56 34.41
N ARG A 196 -1.11 -27.23 35.56
CA ARG A 196 -1.37 -28.68 35.64
C ARG A 196 -2.78 -28.99 35.12
N ARG A 197 -3.79 -28.30 35.62
CA ARG A 197 -5.20 -28.50 35.25
C ARG A 197 -5.47 -28.27 33.76
N MET A 198 -4.82 -27.28 33.13
CA MET A 198 -4.85 -27.09 31.66
C MET A 198 -4.39 -28.34 30.90
N LYS A 199 -3.29 -28.98 31.36
CA LYS A 199 -2.72 -30.19 30.74
C LYS A 199 -3.58 -31.44 30.99
N GLU A 200 -4.27 -31.49 32.12
CA GLU A 200 -5.25 -32.56 32.44
C GLU A 200 -6.51 -32.45 31.56
N GLU A 201 -6.99 -31.24 31.29
CA GLU A 201 -8.20 -30.97 30.49
C GLU A 201 -7.98 -30.81 28.98
N GLY A 202 -6.72 -30.81 28.52
CA GLY A 202 -6.34 -30.69 27.11
C GLY A 202 -6.39 -29.26 26.55
N VAL A 203 -6.40 -28.22 27.40
CA VAL A 203 -6.55 -26.82 26.99
C VAL A 203 -5.26 -26.31 26.34
N SER A 204 -5.28 -26.18 25.01
CA SER A 204 -4.13 -25.74 24.20
C SER A 204 -4.07 -24.21 24.09
N ALA A 205 -3.56 -23.56 25.14
CA ALA A 205 -3.40 -22.10 25.20
C ALA A 205 -2.15 -21.67 25.98
N LYS A 206 -1.68 -20.44 25.73
CA LYS A 206 -0.61 -19.77 26.47
C LYS A 206 -1.10 -19.32 27.84
N LEU A 207 -0.32 -19.58 28.89
CA LEU A 207 -0.50 -19.04 30.22
C LEU A 207 0.66 -18.10 30.56
N LEU A 208 0.35 -16.81 30.71
CA LEU A 208 1.27 -15.75 31.07
C LEU A 208 1.22 -15.50 32.58
N VAL A 209 2.38 -15.25 33.19
CA VAL A 209 2.47 -14.76 34.57
C VAL A 209 1.80 -13.38 34.66
N GLY A 210 1.07 -13.19 35.77
CA GLY A 210 0.36 -11.95 36.11
C GLY A 210 1.26 -10.73 36.06
N ALA A 211 0.69 -9.60 35.64
CA ALA A 211 1.47 -8.40 35.43
C ALA A 211 2.01 -7.85 36.75
N VAL A 212 3.33 -7.69 36.87
CA VAL A 212 3.94 -7.12 38.08
C VAL A 212 4.13 -5.61 37.91
N GLY A 213 3.22 -4.84 38.49
CA GLY A 213 3.37 -3.40 38.66
C GLY A 213 4.21 -3.01 39.89
N PRO A 214 4.49 -1.71 40.07
CA PRO A 214 5.30 -1.20 41.18
C PRO A 214 4.55 -1.07 42.53
N LEU A 215 3.27 -1.44 42.61
CA LEU A 215 2.42 -1.28 43.79
C LEU A 215 2.49 -2.51 44.71
N ASN A 216 2.79 -2.29 46.00
CA ASN A 216 2.70 -3.23 47.13
C ASN A 216 2.83 -4.73 46.81
N ALA A 217 4.02 -5.17 46.45
CA ALA A 217 4.34 -6.60 46.47
C ALA A 217 4.60 -7.12 47.90
N ASP A 218 4.69 -8.44 48.07
CA ASP A 218 5.14 -9.08 49.31
C ASP A 218 6.56 -8.59 49.67
N THR A 219 6.65 -7.73 50.69
CA THR A 219 7.90 -7.12 51.19
C THR A 219 8.81 -8.11 51.91
N THR A 220 8.36 -9.36 52.11
CA THR A 220 9.16 -10.46 52.68
C THR A 220 9.75 -11.39 51.63
N ALA A 221 9.47 -11.16 50.33
CA ALA A 221 9.95 -11.97 49.22
C ALA A 221 11.49 -12.04 49.17
N SER A 222 12.04 -13.21 49.52
CA SER A 222 13.48 -13.47 49.56
C SER A 222 13.82 -14.78 48.82
N CYS A 223 14.73 -14.67 47.85
CA CYS A 223 15.20 -15.76 47.01
C CYS A 223 16.59 -15.43 46.42
N PRO A 224 17.32 -16.39 45.82
CA PRO A 224 18.67 -16.17 45.31
C PRO A 224 18.75 -15.03 44.28
N GLY A 225 19.39 -13.93 44.66
CA GLY A 225 19.61 -12.74 43.82
C GLY A 225 18.70 -11.55 44.11
N ALA A 226 17.58 -11.72 44.84
CA ALA A 226 16.62 -10.64 45.10
C ALA A 226 17.24 -9.42 45.81
N GLU A 227 18.20 -9.65 46.70
CA GLU A 227 18.95 -8.61 47.43
C GLU A 227 19.74 -7.63 46.53
N ALA A 228 19.85 -7.91 45.22
CA ALA A 228 20.41 -6.99 44.24
C ALA A 228 19.45 -5.85 43.85
N HIS A 229 18.20 -5.88 44.33
CA HIS A 229 17.17 -4.92 43.95
C HIS A 229 16.69 -4.04 45.12
N ASP A 230 16.50 -2.77 44.80
CA ASP A 230 16.30 -1.64 45.71
C ASP A 230 14.83 -1.38 46.11
N MET A 231 13.86 -2.00 45.42
CA MET A 231 12.43 -1.90 45.72
C MET A 231 11.78 -3.28 45.79
N ASP A 232 10.79 -3.45 46.67
CA ASP A 232 10.24 -4.77 47.00
C ASP A 232 9.47 -5.42 45.83
N TYR A 233 8.82 -4.65 44.96
CA TYR A 233 8.21 -5.19 43.73
C TYR A 233 9.25 -5.80 42.77
N LYS A 234 10.50 -5.30 42.78
CA LYS A 234 11.60 -5.83 41.97
C LYS A 234 12.11 -7.16 42.54
N LYS A 235 12.21 -7.25 43.86
CA LYS A 235 12.50 -8.51 44.58
C LYS A 235 11.43 -9.56 44.30
N TYR A 236 10.17 -9.16 44.36
CA TYR A 236 9.02 -10.00 44.05
C TYR A 236 9.03 -10.47 42.59
N LEU A 237 9.23 -9.58 41.62
CA LEU A 237 9.36 -9.93 40.20
C LEU A 237 10.48 -10.95 39.98
N HIS A 238 11.66 -10.71 40.56
CA HIS A 238 12.81 -11.63 40.48
C HIS A 238 12.47 -13.03 41.01
N CYS A 239 11.88 -13.11 42.21
CA CYS A 239 11.49 -14.37 42.82
C CYS A 239 10.33 -15.07 42.09
N LEU A 240 9.36 -14.30 41.58
CA LEU A 240 8.22 -14.81 40.84
C LEU A 240 8.66 -15.44 39.51
N VAL A 241 9.55 -14.77 38.76
CA VAL A 241 10.13 -15.32 37.53
C VAL A 241 10.96 -16.58 37.83
N LEU A 242 11.75 -16.58 38.91
CA LEU A 242 12.48 -17.78 39.35
C LEU A 242 11.58 -18.99 39.60
N GLU A 243 10.42 -18.80 40.24
CA GLU A 243 9.46 -19.87 40.61
C GLU A 243 8.51 -20.31 39.48
N THR A 244 8.33 -19.50 38.43
CA THR A 244 7.30 -19.73 37.38
C THR A 244 7.82 -19.95 35.96
N LYS A 245 9.07 -19.56 35.65
CA LYS A 245 9.63 -19.62 34.28
C LYS A 245 9.59 -20.99 33.60
N ASP A 246 9.75 -22.08 34.36
CA ASP A 246 9.70 -23.46 33.83
C ASP A 246 8.27 -23.96 33.59
N HIS A 247 7.27 -23.08 33.77
CA HIS A 247 5.85 -23.38 33.66
C HIS A 247 5.10 -22.38 32.74
N ALA A 248 5.52 -21.12 32.69
CA ALA A 248 4.88 -20.06 31.91
C ALA A 248 5.19 -20.13 30.41
N ASP A 249 4.30 -19.56 29.58
CA ASP A 249 4.54 -19.34 28.14
C ASP A 249 5.03 -17.90 27.83
N GLY A 250 5.13 -17.06 28.86
CA GLY A 250 5.56 -15.66 28.79
C GLY A 250 5.22 -14.90 30.07
N LEU A 251 5.56 -13.62 30.11
CA LEU A 251 5.31 -12.73 31.24
C LEU A 251 4.47 -11.52 30.79
N ALA A 252 3.42 -11.17 31.54
CA ALA A 252 2.83 -9.85 31.44
C ALA A 252 3.65 -8.85 32.29
N LEU A 253 3.76 -7.60 31.83
CA LEU A 253 4.44 -6.52 32.56
C LEU A 253 3.64 -5.22 32.49
N HIS A 254 3.56 -4.50 33.61
CA HIS A 254 3.06 -3.12 33.66
C HIS A 254 4.26 -2.17 33.75
N ALA A 255 4.48 -1.43 32.67
CA ALA A 255 5.72 -0.72 32.41
C ALA A 255 5.78 0.69 33.03
N TYR A 256 4.65 1.21 33.51
CA TYR A 256 4.54 2.58 33.98
C TYR A 256 5.38 2.87 35.25
N GLY A 257 5.86 4.10 35.41
CA GLY A 257 6.89 4.49 36.40
C GLY A 257 6.46 4.60 37.88
N GLY A 258 5.36 3.96 38.27
CA GLY A 258 4.79 4.06 39.63
C GLY A 258 4.28 5.46 40.02
N ARG A 259 4.00 5.65 41.32
CA ARG A 259 3.55 6.95 41.84
C ARG A 259 4.65 8.00 41.70
N GLY A 260 4.38 9.05 40.92
CA GLY A 260 5.23 10.23 40.80
C GLY A 260 6.36 10.20 39.77
N GLY A 261 6.52 9.12 39.00
CA GLY A 261 7.48 9.06 37.91
C GLY A 261 7.10 9.98 36.74
N ASP A 262 8.10 10.54 36.05
CA ASP A 262 7.89 11.31 34.82
C ASP A 262 7.35 10.37 33.72
N PRO A 263 6.19 10.65 33.10
CA PRO A 263 5.68 9.84 32.01
C PRO A 263 6.49 10.00 30.71
N ASP A 264 7.32 11.05 30.55
CA ASP A 264 8.01 11.34 29.29
C ASP A 264 9.05 10.25 28.92
N PRO A 265 8.94 9.60 27.73
CA PRO A 265 9.93 8.64 27.21
C PRO A 265 11.35 9.16 27.09
N ARG A 266 11.50 10.48 27.09
CA ARG A 266 12.78 11.19 27.01
C ARG A 266 13.39 11.44 28.40
N SER A 267 12.76 10.95 29.48
CA SER A 267 13.37 10.93 30.80
C SER A 267 14.41 9.80 30.89
N ASP A 268 15.66 10.19 31.10
CA ASP A 268 16.78 9.28 31.40
C ASP A 268 16.91 8.98 32.91
N LYS A 269 15.95 9.40 33.75
CA LYS A 269 15.99 9.09 35.20
C LYS A 269 15.62 7.63 35.46
N PRO A 270 16.25 6.96 36.44
CA PRO A 270 15.80 5.66 36.92
C PRO A 270 14.33 5.71 37.36
N HIS A 271 13.56 4.69 36.97
CA HIS A 271 12.15 4.45 37.33
C HIS A 271 11.11 5.38 36.69
N ASP A 272 11.53 6.49 36.05
CA ASP A 272 10.66 7.22 35.11
C ASP A 272 10.36 6.37 33.87
N GLY A 273 9.23 6.66 33.21
CA GLY A 273 8.50 5.80 32.26
C GLY A 273 9.35 4.77 31.50
N PHE A 274 10.21 5.21 30.59
CA PHE A 274 10.92 4.32 29.66
C PHE A 274 12.09 3.56 30.24
N GLN A 275 12.56 3.92 31.44
CA GLN A 275 13.61 3.18 32.12
C GLN A 275 13.03 2.06 33.00
N ASN A 276 11.75 2.13 33.38
CA ASN A 276 11.13 1.10 34.22
C ASN A 276 10.92 -0.24 33.48
N TYR A 277 10.41 -0.26 32.25
CA TYR A 277 10.27 -1.53 31.50
C TYR A 277 11.64 -2.16 31.16
N LYS A 278 12.66 -1.33 30.89
CA LYS A 278 14.04 -1.79 30.66
C LYS A 278 14.61 -2.45 31.92
N LEU A 279 14.39 -1.83 33.08
CA LEU A 279 14.76 -2.40 34.38
C LEU A 279 13.99 -3.69 34.70
N GLN A 280 12.69 -3.78 34.37
CA GLN A 280 11.92 -5.02 34.50
C GLN A 280 12.50 -6.14 33.63
N LEU A 281 12.93 -5.86 32.40
CA LEU A 281 13.60 -6.83 31.54
C LEU A 281 14.94 -7.29 32.13
N ASP A 282 15.76 -6.38 32.68
CA ASP A 282 17.01 -6.74 33.37
C ASP A 282 16.76 -7.66 34.59
N ILE A 283 15.69 -7.41 35.35
CA ILE A 283 15.27 -8.24 36.49
C ILE A 283 14.82 -9.63 36.01
N VAL A 284 13.98 -9.69 34.98
CA VAL A 284 13.53 -10.94 34.35
C VAL A 284 14.73 -11.76 33.88
N ASP A 285 15.73 -11.12 33.27
CA ASP A 285 16.90 -11.80 32.73
C ASP A 285 17.86 -12.27 33.84
N GLY A 286 18.00 -11.48 34.92
CA GLY A 286 18.69 -11.88 36.15
C GLY A 286 18.05 -13.09 36.86
N ALA A 287 16.73 -13.22 36.81
CA ALA A 287 15.98 -14.40 37.26
C ALA A 287 16.08 -15.61 36.29
N GLY A 288 16.69 -15.41 35.11
CA GLY A 288 16.82 -16.43 34.06
C GLY A 288 15.58 -16.59 33.17
N GLY A 289 14.69 -15.59 33.12
CA GLY A 289 13.54 -15.50 32.22
C GLY A 289 13.88 -14.96 30.82
N ALA A 290 15.17 -14.88 30.45
CA ALA A 290 15.65 -14.30 29.19
C ALA A 290 15.09 -14.93 27.91
N ALA A 291 14.60 -16.17 27.97
CA ALA A 291 13.95 -16.87 26.86
C ALA A 291 12.43 -16.68 26.79
N LEU A 292 11.80 -16.04 27.79
CA LEU A 292 10.36 -15.84 27.83
C LEU A 292 9.92 -14.65 26.95
N PRO A 293 8.85 -14.82 26.14
CA PRO A 293 8.16 -13.71 25.50
C PRO A 293 7.56 -12.75 26.53
N ILE A 294 7.55 -11.46 26.19
CA ILE A 294 7.13 -10.38 27.08
C ILE A 294 5.91 -9.69 26.49
N TYR A 295 4.85 -9.55 27.28
CA TYR A 295 3.61 -8.88 26.89
C TYR A 295 3.47 -7.65 27.78
N ILE A 296 3.71 -6.46 27.23
CA ILE A 296 3.50 -5.23 28.00
C ILE A 296 2.01 -4.88 27.90
N THR A 297 1.32 -5.00 29.03
CA THR A 297 -0.16 -4.99 29.12
C THR A 297 -0.73 -3.65 29.57
N GLU A 298 0.07 -2.85 30.28
CA GLU A 298 -0.22 -1.45 30.58
C GLU A 298 1.08 -0.64 30.50
N PHE A 299 1.05 0.46 29.74
CA PHE A 299 2.26 1.23 29.43
C PHE A 299 2.28 2.67 29.99
N ASN A 300 1.13 3.33 30.05
CA ASN A 300 0.93 4.62 30.70
C ASN A 300 0.18 4.43 32.02
N HIS A 301 0.61 5.09 33.10
CA HIS A 301 -0.23 5.18 34.30
C HIS A 301 -1.28 6.27 34.13
N ALA A 302 -2.42 6.07 34.77
CA ALA A 302 -3.44 7.09 35.00
C ALA A 302 -3.84 7.00 36.48
N GLY A 303 -3.87 8.13 37.18
CA GLY A 303 -4.49 8.20 38.50
C GLY A 303 -3.74 7.50 39.63
N ASP A 304 -2.63 8.08 40.06
CA ASP A 304 -2.52 8.36 41.50
C ASP A 304 -1.87 9.73 41.67
N LEU A 305 -2.70 10.74 41.95
CA LEU A 305 -2.27 12.15 42.00
C LEU A 305 -1.57 12.50 43.32
N TYR A 306 -1.32 11.52 44.20
CA TYR A 306 -0.81 11.74 45.55
C TYR A 306 0.40 10.86 45.87
N ASP A 307 1.42 11.45 46.47
CA ASP A 307 2.54 10.73 47.07
C ASP A 307 2.14 9.98 48.36
N HIS A 308 3.11 9.50 49.13
CA HIS A 308 2.86 8.83 50.41
C HIS A 308 2.53 9.79 51.57
N GLU A 309 2.66 11.10 51.36
CA GLU A 309 2.41 12.16 52.36
C GLU A 309 1.10 12.92 52.09
N GLY A 310 0.55 12.80 50.88
CA GLY A 310 -0.72 13.38 50.43
C GLY A 310 -0.58 14.63 49.56
N GLU A 311 0.62 14.96 49.09
CA GLU A 311 0.87 16.11 48.22
C GLU A 311 0.57 15.81 46.76
N HIS A 312 0.11 16.81 46.02
CA HIS A 312 -0.47 16.63 44.69
C HIS A 312 0.62 16.63 43.59
N TYR A 313 0.77 15.53 42.87
CA TYR A 313 1.63 15.49 41.68
C TYR A 313 1.10 16.44 40.60
N ALA A 314 2.02 17.10 39.89
CA ALA A 314 1.67 18.03 38.81
C ALA A 314 1.29 17.26 37.53
N GLU A 315 0.11 17.56 36.99
CA GLU A 315 -0.38 16.99 35.72
C GLU A 315 0.56 17.40 34.57
N GLN A 316 1.38 16.45 34.08
CA GLN A 316 2.20 16.62 32.88
C GLN A 316 1.41 16.17 31.65
N PRO A 317 1.13 17.04 30.65
CA PRO A 317 0.49 16.61 29.41
C PRO A 317 1.41 15.69 28.60
N TYR A 318 0.83 14.69 27.92
CA TYR A 318 1.49 13.73 27.02
C TYR A 318 2.08 14.40 25.77
N ARG A 319 3.15 15.20 25.95
CA ARG A 319 3.87 15.97 24.92
C ARG A 319 4.02 15.20 23.60
N SER A 320 3.80 15.89 22.48
CA SER A 320 3.99 15.35 21.12
C SER A 320 5.32 14.59 20.96
N GLY A 321 5.27 13.52 20.17
CA GLY A 321 6.32 12.52 20.04
C GLY A 321 6.33 11.45 21.15
N PHE A 322 5.51 11.55 22.20
CA PHE A 322 5.38 10.56 23.28
C PHE A 322 5.18 9.13 22.75
N ILE A 323 4.15 8.92 21.93
CA ILE A 323 3.80 7.62 21.34
C ILE A 323 4.83 7.20 20.28
N GLN A 324 5.31 8.14 19.45
CA GLN A 324 6.30 7.84 18.42
C GLN A 324 7.62 7.31 19.01
N LYS A 325 8.10 7.93 20.09
CA LYS A 325 9.28 7.46 20.84
C LYS A 325 9.04 6.09 21.49
N ALA A 326 7.79 5.75 21.82
CA ALA A 326 7.43 4.42 22.31
C ALA A 326 7.75 3.31 21.31
N TYR A 327 7.27 3.49 20.07
CA TYR A 327 7.51 2.51 19.02
C TYR A 327 8.96 2.45 18.58
N GLN A 328 9.67 3.59 18.54
CA GLN A 328 11.12 3.61 18.28
C GLN A 328 11.94 2.81 19.30
N ASP A 329 11.70 2.98 20.61
CA ASP A 329 12.47 2.29 21.66
C ASP A 329 12.13 0.79 21.76
N VAL A 330 10.86 0.42 21.59
CA VAL A 330 10.42 -0.99 21.61
C VAL A 330 10.86 -1.72 20.34
N ALA A 331 10.78 -1.09 19.16
CA ALA A 331 11.30 -1.68 17.91
C ALA A 331 12.83 -1.85 17.98
N ALA A 332 13.57 -0.80 18.35
CA ALA A 332 15.03 -0.86 18.48
C ALA A 332 15.52 -1.80 19.59
N TYR A 333 14.65 -2.21 20.53
CA TYR A 333 14.89 -3.35 21.43
C TYR A 333 14.60 -4.68 20.71
N ASN A 334 13.43 -4.82 20.09
CA ASN A 334 12.98 -6.05 19.42
C ASN A 334 13.88 -6.47 18.24
N ASP A 335 14.45 -5.54 17.48
CA ASP A 335 15.44 -5.82 16.42
C ASP A 335 16.66 -6.56 16.95
N LYS A 336 17.10 -6.21 18.17
CA LYS A 336 18.26 -6.79 18.85
C LYS A 336 17.90 -8.05 19.63
N ASN A 337 16.64 -8.20 20.03
CA ASN A 337 16.14 -9.24 20.93
C ASN A 337 15.07 -10.15 20.29
N ASN A 338 15.12 -10.34 18.97
CA ASN A 338 14.25 -11.26 18.21
C ASN A 338 12.73 -11.08 18.46
N CYS A 339 12.23 -9.85 18.40
CA CYS A 339 10.81 -9.54 18.64
C CYS A 339 10.28 -10.04 19.99
N ARG A 340 11.12 -10.13 21.04
CA ARG A 340 10.74 -10.68 22.36
C ARG A 340 9.52 -10.00 22.98
N ILE A 341 9.36 -8.69 22.80
CA ILE A 341 8.16 -7.95 23.22
C ILE A 341 7.04 -8.18 22.19
N GLN A 342 5.99 -8.88 22.59
CA GLN A 342 4.84 -9.31 21.77
C GLN A 342 3.71 -8.27 21.73
N SER A 343 3.54 -7.48 22.79
CA SER A 343 2.48 -6.47 22.92
C SER A 343 2.99 -5.21 23.62
N LEU A 344 2.41 -4.06 23.26
CA LEU A 344 2.58 -2.75 23.87
C LEU A 344 1.20 -2.07 23.99
N ILE A 345 0.54 -2.29 25.12
CA ILE A 345 -0.88 -1.92 25.33
C ILE A 345 -1.00 -0.65 26.18
N TRP A 346 -1.84 0.28 25.72
CA TRP A 346 -2.12 1.57 26.36
C TRP A 346 -3.34 1.46 27.30
N PHE A 347 -3.27 2.08 28.47
CA PHE A 347 -4.35 2.08 29.46
C PHE A 347 -5.36 3.20 29.18
N ALA A 348 -6.65 2.86 29.10
CA ALA A 348 -7.74 3.79 28.75
C ALA A 348 -8.91 3.76 29.73
N TYR A 349 -9.54 4.91 29.95
CA TYR A 349 -10.59 5.07 30.94
C TYR A 349 -11.59 6.16 30.53
N GLN A 350 -12.88 5.85 30.59
CA GLN A 350 -13.96 6.80 30.26
C GLN A 350 -14.57 7.39 31.53
N ASN A 351 -13.74 8.12 32.29
CA ASN A 351 -14.11 8.75 33.57
C ASN A 351 -13.57 10.18 33.65
N PRO A 352 -14.42 11.23 33.75
CA PRO A 352 -13.99 12.63 33.84
C PRO A 352 -13.35 13.01 35.20
N THR A 353 -12.97 12.03 36.04
CA THR A 353 -12.19 12.26 37.26
C THR A 353 -10.89 11.45 37.30
N PHE A 354 -10.43 10.88 36.18
CA PHE A 354 -9.25 10.00 36.14
C PHE A 354 -8.38 10.31 34.91
N ALA A 355 -7.10 10.64 35.12
CA ALA A 355 -6.22 11.22 34.10
C ALA A 355 -5.60 10.16 33.16
N GLY A 356 -6.43 9.47 32.37
CA GLY A 356 -6.02 8.47 31.37
C GLY A 356 -6.39 8.85 29.93
N LEU A 357 -6.36 7.88 29.00
CA LEU A 357 -6.94 8.05 27.66
C LEU A 357 -8.48 8.14 27.77
N ASN A 358 -8.99 9.36 27.93
CA ASN A 358 -10.41 9.67 27.78
C ASN A 358 -10.78 9.61 26.29
N LEU A 359 -11.75 8.77 25.94
CA LEU A 359 -12.14 8.49 24.55
C LEU A 359 -13.23 9.43 24.03
N THR A 360 -13.94 10.17 24.90
CA THR A 360 -15.18 10.87 24.52
C THR A 360 -15.13 12.39 24.52
N ASP A 361 -14.15 13.03 25.15
CA ASP A 361 -14.07 14.49 25.23
C ASP A 361 -12.75 15.05 24.70
N TRP A 362 -12.85 16.22 24.07
CA TRP A 362 -11.79 17.00 23.44
C TRP A 362 -11.09 17.96 24.43
N GLU A 363 -11.65 18.13 25.63
CA GLU A 363 -11.07 18.86 26.76
C GLU A 363 -10.99 17.94 27.98
N CYS A 364 -9.87 17.99 28.71
CA CYS A 364 -9.79 17.40 30.04
C CYS A 364 -10.52 18.31 31.03
N MET A 365 -11.74 17.94 31.41
CA MET A 365 -12.33 18.50 32.63
C MET A 365 -11.56 17.96 33.84
N ALA A 366 -10.87 18.85 34.56
CA ALA A 366 -10.20 18.50 35.81
C ALA A 366 -11.22 18.02 36.88
N PRO A 367 -10.89 17.02 37.72
CA PRO A 367 -11.81 16.49 38.73
C PRO A 367 -12.29 17.58 39.71
N PRO A 368 -13.61 17.87 39.80
CA PRO A 368 -14.10 19.02 40.56
C PRO A 368 -14.15 18.73 42.07
N ARG A 369 -13.02 18.94 42.78
CA ARG A 369 -13.00 18.88 44.27
C ARG A 369 -12.34 20.03 45.02
N ASP A 370 -11.26 20.67 44.55
CA ASP A 370 -10.68 21.78 45.33
C ASP A 370 -11.49 23.07 45.16
N ARG A 371 -12.20 23.47 46.23
CA ARG A 371 -13.04 24.68 46.27
C ARG A 371 -12.23 25.94 46.57
N ARG A 372 -11.16 26.17 45.81
CA ARG A 372 -10.54 27.51 45.72
C ARG A 372 -11.38 28.37 44.78
N VAL A 373 -12.32 29.10 45.36
CA VAL A 373 -12.93 30.25 44.67
C VAL A 373 -11.80 31.25 44.37
N PRO A 374 -11.57 31.65 43.11
CA PRO A 374 -10.52 32.61 42.76
C PRO A 374 -10.69 33.91 43.55
N LEU A 375 -9.59 34.53 43.98
CA LEU A 375 -9.66 35.82 44.66
C LEU A 375 -10.12 36.90 43.67
N PRO A 376 -10.84 37.95 44.11
CA PRO A 376 -11.38 38.96 43.19
C PRO A 376 -10.29 39.68 42.37
N GLY A 377 -10.13 39.27 41.11
CA GLY A 377 -9.10 39.77 40.19
C GLY A 377 -8.12 38.71 39.68
N GLU A 378 -8.14 37.49 40.23
CA GLU A 378 -7.45 36.34 39.63
C GLU A 378 -8.24 35.81 38.43
N PRO A 379 -7.60 35.49 37.29
CA PRO A 379 -8.28 34.85 36.17
C PRO A 379 -8.65 33.40 36.50
N GLU A 380 -9.77 32.90 35.96
CA GLU A 380 -10.06 31.46 36.01
C GLU A 380 -8.96 30.68 35.25
N PRO A 381 -8.52 29.52 35.78
CA PRO A 381 -7.56 28.67 35.09
C PRO A 381 -8.17 28.16 33.78
N GLN A 382 -7.53 28.49 32.66
CA GLN A 382 -7.94 28.00 31.35
C GLN A 382 -7.77 26.47 31.28
N PRO A 383 -8.72 25.72 30.68
CA PRO A 383 -8.54 24.29 30.44
C PRO A 383 -7.32 24.05 29.54
N GLN A 384 -6.47 23.09 29.93
CA GLN A 384 -5.33 22.64 29.14
C GLN A 384 -5.75 21.41 28.31
N PRO A 385 -5.50 21.38 26.98
CA PRO A 385 -5.91 20.24 26.16
C PRO A 385 -5.03 19.01 26.45
N CYS A 386 -5.67 17.92 26.91
CA CYS A 386 -5.05 16.61 27.01
C CYS A 386 -4.75 16.06 25.61
N ASN A 387 -3.47 15.92 25.30
CA ASN A 387 -2.95 15.74 23.95
C ASN A 387 -2.66 14.28 23.57
N LEU A 388 -3.20 13.28 24.28
CA LEU A 388 -2.91 11.88 23.97
C LEU A 388 -3.58 11.42 22.65
N LYS A 389 -4.79 11.91 22.32
CA LYS A 389 -5.36 11.75 20.96
C LYS A 389 -4.46 12.40 19.91
N GLN A 390 -4.04 13.65 20.14
CA GLN A 390 -3.14 14.36 19.23
C GLN A 390 -1.82 13.58 19.04
N ALA A 391 -1.28 12.93 20.07
CA ALA A 391 -0.08 12.11 19.95
C ALA A 391 -0.28 10.80 19.15
N PHE A 392 -1.52 10.33 18.95
CA PHE A 392 -1.86 9.26 18.01
C PHE A 392 -2.07 9.80 16.58
N ASP A 393 -2.72 10.96 16.40
CA ASP A 393 -2.82 11.63 15.10
C ASP A 393 -1.43 12.02 14.56
N ASP A 394 -0.60 12.67 15.40
CA ASP A 394 0.80 13.03 15.15
C ASP A 394 1.66 11.82 14.71
N LEU A 395 1.30 10.60 15.14
CA LEU A 395 1.98 9.37 14.74
C LEU A 395 1.48 8.90 13.37
N ARG A 396 0.16 8.83 13.18
CA ARG A 396 -0.49 8.33 11.95
C ARG A 396 0.00 9.08 10.72
N ASP A 397 0.25 10.38 10.88
CA ASP A 397 0.72 11.27 9.82
C ASP A 397 2.25 11.14 9.55
N THR A 398 2.93 10.09 10.08
CA THR A 398 4.36 9.80 9.86
C THR A 398 4.60 8.44 9.20
N ALA A 399 5.64 8.35 8.37
CA ALA A 399 6.06 7.11 7.71
C ALA A 399 6.34 5.94 8.68
N LEU A 400 6.72 6.24 9.94
CA LEU A 400 6.93 5.24 10.99
C LEU A 400 5.67 4.40 11.27
N TYR A 401 4.47 4.96 11.11
CA TYR A 401 3.22 4.25 11.34
C TYR A 401 3.01 3.11 10.32
N GLN A 402 3.42 3.34 9.07
CA GLN A 402 3.40 2.32 8.01
C GLN A 402 4.56 1.31 8.19
N GLU A 403 5.77 1.80 8.46
CA GLU A 403 6.98 0.97 8.58
C GLU A 403 6.91 -0.04 9.74
N TYR A 404 6.50 0.40 10.94
CA TYR A 404 6.47 -0.47 12.11
C TYR A 404 5.27 -1.43 12.15
N GLY A 405 4.31 -1.29 11.24
CA GLY A 405 3.23 -2.26 11.01
C GLY A 405 3.70 -3.63 10.51
N THR A 406 4.97 -3.79 10.09
CA THR A 406 5.46 -5.01 9.44
C THR A 406 6.67 -5.67 10.12
N ASN A 407 7.60 -4.92 10.71
CA ASN A 407 8.94 -5.43 11.03
C ASN A 407 9.05 -6.49 12.15
N CYS A 408 8.07 -6.61 13.05
CA CYS A 408 7.94 -7.73 14.00
C CYS A 408 6.54 -8.36 14.02
N LEU A 409 5.67 -7.98 13.07
CA LEU A 409 4.21 -8.14 13.16
C LEU A 409 3.64 -9.13 12.13
N ALA A 410 4.54 -9.81 11.42
CA ALA A 410 4.26 -11.04 10.73
C ALA A 410 5.41 -12.03 10.98
N VAL A 411 5.16 -13.29 10.64
CA VAL A 411 6.09 -14.43 10.68
C VAL A 411 6.37 -14.98 12.08
N THR A 412 6.01 -16.26 12.22
CA THR A 412 6.62 -17.27 13.09
C THR A 412 8.14 -17.33 12.91
N ARG A 413 8.87 -16.35 13.48
CA ARG A 413 10.30 -16.16 13.22
C ARG A 413 11.13 -17.39 13.61
N GLN A 414 11.77 -17.97 12.60
CA GLN A 414 12.93 -18.84 12.79
C GLN A 414 14.07 -18.03 13.42
N SER A 415 14.96 -18.70 14.15
CA SER A 415 15.91 -18.03 15.03
C SER A 415 16.85 -17.07 14.29
N PRO A 416 17.24 -15.92 14.89
CA PRO A 416 18.19 -14.99 14.30
C PRO A 416 19.48 -15.70 13.88
N GLY A 417 19.90 -15.45 12.65
CA GLY A 417 21.10 -16.04 12.07
C GLY A 417 20.92 -17.40 11.39
N ASP A 418 19.74 -18.02 11.44
CA ASP A 418 19.43 -19.12 10.52
C ASP A 418 19.08 -18.54 9.11
N PRO A 419 19.43 -19.23 8.00
CA PRO A 419 19.19 -18.75 6.65
C PRO A 419 17.73 -18.96 6.20
N ALA A 420 17.22 -18.09 5.33
CA ALA A 420 15.81 -18.01 4.95
C ALA A 420 15.60 -17.99 3.42
N LEU A 421 14.40 -18.38 2.95
CA LEU A 421 14.01 -18.33 1.54
C LEU A 421 13.16 -17.09 1.22
N GLU A 422 13.40 -16.52 0.05
CA GLU A 422 12.63 -15.46 -0.62
C GLU A 422 12.14 -16.01 -1.96
N GLY A 423 10.91 -15.66 -2.38
CA GLY A 423 10.28 -16.26 -3.57
C GLY A 423 9.75 -17.70 -3.37
N ALA A 424 9.42 -18.07 -2.12
CA ALA A 424 8.97 -19.43 -1.78
C ALA A 424 7.50 -19.74 -2.13
N GLU A 425 6.70 -18.74 -2.53
CA GLU A 425 5.38 -18.93 -3.13
C GLU A 425 5.51 -18.91 -4.66
N LEU A 426 5.33 -20.06 -5.29
CA LEU A 426 5.50 -20.27 -6.73
C LEU A 426 4.15 -20.21 -7.46
N GLY A 427 4.09 -19.47 -8.57
CA GLY A 427 2.97 -19.52 -9.52
C GLY A 427 3.25 -20.42 -10.71
N GLY A 428 2.23 -21.12 -11.20
CA GLY A 428 2.29 -21.91 -12.43
C GLY A 428 0.94 -22.03 -13.14
N GLN A 429 0.95 -22.52 -14.38
CA GLN A 429 -0.27 -22.87 -15.11
C GLN A 429 -0.58 -24.37 -15.00
N ALA A 430 -1.86 -24.75 -14.94
CA ALA A 430 -2.29 -26.15 -14.95
C ALA A 430 -1.72 -26.89 -16.18
N GLY A 431 -1.03 -28.01 -15.94
CA GLY A 431 -0.30 -28.79 -16.95
C GLY A 431 1.12 -28.32 -17.29
N GLU A 432 1.67 -27.28 -16.64
CA GLU A 432 3.02 -26.74 -16.88
C GLU A 432 4.10 -27.40 -15.98
N ASP A 433 5.28 -27.72 -16.55
CA ASP A 433 6.47 -28.25 -15.84
C ASP A 433 7.60 -27.19 -15.86
N ALA A 434 7.51 -26.25 -14.92
CA ALA A 434 8.04 -24.89 -15.08
C ALA A 434 9.30 -24.60 -14.24
N LEU A 435 10.29 -23.91 -14.83
CA LEU A 435 11.45 -23.40 -14.09
C LEU A 435 11.10 -22.09 -13.35
N ARG A 436 11.57 -21.99 -12.11
CA ARG A 436 11.43 -20.83 -11.21
C ARG A 436 12.74 -20.64 -10.42
N ALA A 437 12.88 -19.49 -9.76
CA ALA A 437 13.99 -19.22 -8.84
C ALA A 437 13.46 -19.02 -7.42
N ILE A 438 14.11 -19.63 -6.43
CA ILE A 438 13.93 -19.32 -5.00
C ILE A 438 15.28 -18.83 -4.47
N LYS A 439 15.31 -17.76 -3.68
CA LYS A 439 16.56 -17.13 -3.22
C LYS A 439 16.81 -17.49 -1.75
N LEU A 440 17.90 -18.21 -1.48
CA LEU A 440 18.38 -18.45 -0.12
C LEU A 440 19.22 -17.26 0.34
N ILE A 441 18.88 -16.67 1.48
CA ILE A 441 19.60 -15.55 2.10
C ILE A 441 20.24 -16.02 3.40
N ASN A 442 21.55 -15.82 3.55
CA ASN A 442 22.21 -15.98 4.85
C ASN A 442 21.99 -14.74 5.71
N ARG A 443 21.27 -14.89 6.83
CA ARG A 443 20.99 -13.81 7.79
C ARG A 443 21.89 -13.89 9.05
N GLY A 444 22.93 -14.71 9.04
CA GLY A 444 23.78 -14.99 10.19
C GLY A 444 25.28 -14.86 9.91
N SER A 445 26.09 -15.64 10.64
CA SER A 445 27.52 -15.79 10.35
C SER A 445 27.74 -16.51 9.01
N GLU A 446 28.98 -16.52 8.51
CA GLU A 446 29.41 -17.42 7.44
C GLU A 446 28.94 -18.88 7.68
N ILE A 447 28.32 -19.49 6.67
CA ILE A 447 27.81 -20.88 6.70
C ILE A 447 28.22 -21.66 5.45
N SER A 448 28.31 -22.98 5.56
CA SER A 448 28.15 -23.89 4.42
C SER A 448 26.79 -24.61 4.51
N TYR A 449 26.14 -24.88 3.38
CA TYR A 449 24.76 -25.37 3.32
C TYR A 449 24.56 -26.44 2.23
N THR A 450 23.53 -27.27 2.43
CA THR A 450 22.91 -28.16 1.43
C THR A 450 21.39 -28.11 1.56
N ILE A 451 20.66 -28.32 0.46
CA ILE A 451 19.20 -28.28 0.40
C ILE A 451 18.64 -29.52 -0.31
N ALA A 452 17.61 -30.12 0.28
CA ALA A 452 16.83 -31.20 -0.33
C ALA A 452 15.34 -30.81 -0.43
N SER A 453 14.71 -31.11 -1.58
CA SER A 453 13.26 -31.11 -1.68
C SER A 453 12.68 -32.39 -1.10
N SER A 454 11.65 -32.25 -0.25
CA SER A 454 10.89 -33.38 0.29
C SER A 454 9.60 -33.66 -0.49
N VAL A 455 9.23 -32.81 -1.45
CA VAL A 455 7.90 -32.82 -2.09
C VAL A 455 7.94 -33.18 -3.58
N PRO A 456 7.01 -34.03 -4.06
CA PRO A 456 7.09 -34.64 -5.40
C PRO A 456 6.81 -33.66 -6.56
N TRP A 457 6.26 -32.49 -6.25
CA TRP A 457 5.96 -31.44 -7.23
C TRP A 457 7.10 -30.41 -7.41
N LEU A 458 8.19 -30.49 -6.62
CA LEU A 458 9.31 -29.55 -6.68
C LEU A 458 10.67 -30.27 -6.78
N THR A 459 11.39 -30.04 -7.87
CA THR A 459 12.77 -30.54 -8.08
C THR A 459 13.75 -29.37 -8.00
N ILE A 460 14.91 -29.55 -7.35
CA ILE A 460 16.00 -28.55 -7.38
C ILE A 460 16.94 -28.91 -8.53
N GLU A 461 17.19 -27.95 -9.41
CA GLU A 461 17.98 -28.12 -10.64
C GLU A 461 19.41 -27.55 -10.47
N SER A 462 19.57 -26.47 -9.69
CA SER A 462 20.88 -25.92 -9.30
C SER A 462 20.81 -25.09 -8.01
N GLY A 463 21.96 -24.71 -7.47
CA GLY A 463 22.07 -23.92 -6.23
C GLY A 463 21.84 -24.72 -4.93
N ALA A 464 21.74 -26.05 -5.02
CA ALA A 464 21.39 -26.93 -3.89
C ALA A 464 22.46 -27.02 -2.78
N GLU A 465 23.70 -26.60 -3.03
CA GLU A 465 24.79 -26.64 -2.04
C GLU A 465 25.82 -25.52 -2.27
N GLY A 466 26.51 -25.11 -1.20
CA GLY A 466 27.57 -24.11 -1.28
C GLY A 466 27.96 -23.51 0.07
N ALA A 467 28.44 -22.27 0.04
CA ALA A 467 28.71 -21.44 1.20
C ALA A 467 28.22 -20.00 0.97
N LEU A 468 27.94 -19.28 2.06
CA LEU A 468 27.48 -17.89 2.05
C LEU A 468 28.13 -17.13 3.22
N ALA A 469 28.68 -15.96 2.96
CA ALA A 469 29.06 -14.97 3.97
C ALA A 469 27.81 -14.27 4.57
N PRO A 470 27.93 -13.48 5.64
CA PRO A 470 26.81 -12.72 6.20
C PRO A 470 26.14 -11.81 5.16
N SER A 471 24.80 -11.82 5.11
CA SER A 471 23.97 -11.08 4.15
C SER A 471 24.12 -11.46 2.67
N GLU A 472 24.95 -12.46 2.32
CA GLU A 472 24.97 -13.00 0.96
C GLU A 472 23.72 -13.85 0.66
N SER A 473 23.41 -13.98 -0.62
CA SER A 473 22.30 -14.81 -1.10
C SER A 473 22.64 -15.54 -2.39
N VAL A 474 21.91 -16.63 -2.66
CA VAL A 474 22.09 -17.51 -3.82
C VAL A 474 20.74 -17.93 -4.38
N ALA A 475 20.62 -17.94 -5.71
CA ALA A 475 19.43 -18.41 -6.41
C ALA A 475 19.48 -19.93 -6.59
N LEU A 476 18.44 -20.61 -6.12
CA LEU A 476 18.11 -22.00 -6.44
C LEU A 476 17.25 -22.02 -7.69
N ALA A 477 17.74 -22.62 -8.78
CA ALA A 477 16.87 -22.98 -9.88
C ALA A 477 16.04 -24.20 -9.45
N VAL A 478 14.71 -24.07 -9.51
CA VAL A 478 13.79 -25.16 -9.17
C VAL A 478 12.79 -25.40 -10.30
N ARG A 479 12.41 -26.66 -10.52
CA ARG A 479 11.29 -27.02 -11.40
C ARG A 479 10.08 -27.37 -10.57
N ALA A 480 9.03 -26.57 -10.71
CA ALA A 480 7.71 -26.83 -10.15
C ALA A 480 6.83 -27.55 -11.19
N ARG A 481 6.03 -28.53 -10.76
CA ARG A 481 5.09 -29.26 -11.63
C ARG A 481 3.66 -28.97 -11.26
N CYS A 482 2.88 -28.45 -12.20
CA CYS A 482 1.44 -28.31 -12.03
C CYS A 482 0.69 -29.53 -12.56
N GLY A 483 -0.29 -29.99 -11.79
CA GLY A 483 -1.26 -30.99 -12.26
C GLY A 483 -2.10 -30.44 -13.43
N ALA A 484 -2.78 -31.34 -14.14
CA ALA A 484 -3.60 -30.96 -15.30
C ALA A 484 -4.81 -30.06 -14.96
N GLU A 485 -5.16 -29.94 -13.68
CA GLU A 485 -6.27 -29.13 -13.17
C GLU A 485 -5.76 -28.05 -12.20
N PRO A 486 -6.43 -26.88 -12.12
CA PRO A 486 -6.09 -25.82 -11.15
C PRO A 486 -6.08 -26.34 -9.72
N SER A 487 -5.04 -26.01 -8.96
CA SER A 487 -4.77 -26.59 -7.64
C SER A 487 -3.72 -25.78 -6.86
N THR A 488 -3.84 -25.77 -5.53
CA THR A 488 -2.79 -25.24 -4.64
C THR A 488 -2.13 -26.40 -3.90
N ALA A 489 -0.80 -26.42 -3.85
CA ALA A 489 0.00 -27.38 -3.10
C ALA A 489 0.93 -26.67 -2.11
N THR A 490 1.19 -27.31 -0.97
CA THR A 490 2.15 -26.85 0.04
C THR A 490 3.20 -27.92 0.31
N GLY A 491 4.31 -27.52 0.91
CA GLY A 491 5.48 -28.36 1.09
C GLY A 491 6.58 -27.68 1.88
N ALA A 492 7.75 -28.31 1.96
CA ALA A 492 8.93 -27.71 2.54
C ALA A 492 10.24 -28.20 1.90
N LEU A 493 11.22 -27.30 1.82
CA LEU A 493 12.61 -27.60 1.51
C LEU A 493 13.39 -27.78 2.82
N THR A 494 14.12 -28.88 2.94
CA THR A 494 15.00 -29.12 4.09
C THR A 494 16.38 -28.54 3.79
N ILE A 495 16.81 -27.56 4.59
CA ILE A 495 18.17 -27.01 4.56
C ILE A 495 18.97 -27.60 5.71
N SER A 496 20.11 -28.22 5.41
CA SER A 496 21.13 -28.62 6.39
C SER A 496 22.31 -27.67 6.24
N PHE A 497 22.68 -26.95 7.30
CA PHE A 497 23.75 -25.95 7.25
C PHE A 497 24.63 -25.99 8.50
N LYS A 498 25.85 -25.49 8.35
CA LYS A 498 26.89 -25.57 9.37
C LYS A 498 27.41 -24.18 9.73
N ASP A 499 27.21 -23.80 10.99
CA ASP A 499 27.89 -22.66 11.61
C ASP A 499 29.28 -23.10 12.14
N ARG A 500 30.05 -22.15 12.71
CA ARG A 500 31.42 -22.42 13.20
C ARG A 500 31.54 -23.54 14.25
N TYR A 501 30.43 -23.94 14.89
CA TYR A 501 30.43 -24.90 16.00
C TYR A 501 29.38 -26.03 15.88
N ARG A 502 28.32 -25.88 15.06
CA ARG A 502 27.23 -26.87 14.94
C ARG A 502 26.71 -27.01 13.52
N VAL A 503 26.23 -28.22 13.20
CA VAL A 503 25.31 -28.46 12.07
C VAL A 503 23.87 -28.27 12.58
N ARG A 504 23.01 -27.69 11.76
CA ARG A 504 21.59 -27.43 12.02
C ARG A 504 20.76 -27.84 10.81
N GLU A 505 19.53 -28.27 11.05
CA GLU A 505 18.54 -28.51 10.01
C GLU A 505 17.30 -27.64 10.21
N ARG A 506 16.73 -27.18 9.10
CA ARG A 506 15.50 -26.38 9.04
C ARG A 506 14.62 -26.87 7.90
N SER A 507 13.33 -26.94 8.16
CA SER A 507 12.30 -27.16 7.15
C SER A 507 11.69 -25.81 6.81
N LEU A 508 11.87 -25.34 5.58
CA LEU A 508 11.43 -24.03 5.12
C LEU A 508 10.23 -24.20 4.18
N PRO A 509 9.08 -23.55 4.46
CA PRO A 509 7.86 -23.78 3.70
C PRO A 509 8.00 -23.30 2.26
N VAL A 510 7.37 -24.04 1.33
CA VAL A 510 7.17 -23.66 -0.06
C VAL A 510 5.73 -23.93 -0.47
N ARG A 511 5.20 -23.10 -1.37
CA ARG A 511 3.84 -23.21 -1.92
C ARG A 511 3.89 -23.19 -3.43
N LEU A 512 2.97 -23.88 -4.08
CA LEU A 512 2.71 -23.79 -5.51
C LEU A 512 1.22 -23.50 -5.73
N ASP A 513 0.91 -22.46 -6.49
CA ASP A 513 -0.44 -22.10 -6.91
C ASP A 513 -0.57 -22.28 -8.43
N CYS A 514 -1.23 -23.35 -8.85
CA CYS A 514 -1.46 -23.73 -10.24
C CYS A 514 -2.81 -23.19 -10.71
N ARG A 515 -2.80 -22.22 -11.61
CA ARG A 515 -4.01 -21.55 -12.11
C ARG A 515 -4.42 -22.07 -13.48
N ALA A 516 -5.68 -21.88 -13.85
CA ALA A 516 -6.10 -22.07 -15.22
C ALA A 516 -5.32 -21.11 -16.13
N ALA A 517 -4.78 -21.61 -17.25
CA ALA A 517 -4.17 -20.74 -18.26
C ALA A 517 -5.26 -19.82 -18.86
N ALA A 518 -4.95 -18.53 -18.97
CA ALA A 518 -5.73 -17.63 -19.82
C ALA A 518 -5.53 -18.04 -21.30
N PRO A 519 -6.54 -17.85 -22.18
CA PRO A 519 -6.33 -17.96 -23.61
C PRO A 519 -5.19 -17.01 -24.06
N PRO A 520 -4.35 -17.41 -25.03
CA PRO A 520 -3.39 -16.48 -25.61
C PRO A 520 -4.12 -15.40 -26.42
N ALA A 521 -3.55 -14.18 -26.44
CA ALA A 521 -4.10 -13.07 -27.21
C ALA A 521 -4.25 -13.42 -28.71
N PRO A 522 -5.26 -12.86 -29.43
CA PRO A 522 -5.54 -13.17 -30.83
C PRO A 522 -4.32 -12.97 -31.76
N PRO A 523 -3.79 -14.03 -32.41
CA PRO A 523 -2.56 -13.94 -33.18
C PRO A 523 -2.75 -13.05 -34.42
N GLY A 524 -1.83 -12.09 -34.61
CA GLY A 524 -1.82 -11.19 -35.77
C GLY A 524 -2.77 -9.99 -35.67
N THR A 525 -3.44 -9.78 -34.54
CA THR A 525 -4.19 -8.55 -34.25
C THR A 525 -3.29 -7.59 -33.46
N PRO A 526 -2.94 -6.39 -33.96
CA PRO A 526 -2.22 -5.40 -33.18
C PRO A 526 -3.08 -4.91 -32.01
N PRO A 527 -2.55 -4.85 -30.77
CA PRO A 527 -3.25 -4.24 -29.67
C PRO A 527 -3.12 -2.72 -29.68
N GLY A 528 -4.19 -2.05 -29.27
CA GLY A 528 -4.09 -0.70 -28.70
C GLY A 528 -3.94 -0.80 -27.18
N GLY A 529 -3.50 0.26 -26.52
CA GLY A 529 -3.41 0.25 -25.06
C GLY A 529 -2.96 1.57 -24.43
N SER A 530 -2.94 1.59 -23.11
CA SER A 530 -2.51 2.70 -22.26
C SER A 530 -1.73 2.14 -21.06
N HIS A 531 -0.60 2.77 -20.72
CA HIS A 531 0.30 2.34 -19.64
C HIS A 531 1.00 3.55 -19.01
N GLY A 532 1.52 3.39 -17.79
CA GLY A 532 2.24 4.44 -17.08
C GLY A 532 1.40 5.70 -16.78
N ASP A 533 2.05 6.87 -16.75
CA ASP A 533 1.39 8.16 -16.95
C ASP A 533 1.02 8.32 -18.44
N PRO A 534 -0.27 8.56 -18.80
CA PRO A 534 -0.88 7.68 -19.79
C PRO A 534 -0.27 7.77 -21.20
N HIS A 535 0.63 6.83 -21.46
CA HIS A 535 1.30 6.60 -22.73
C HIS A 535 0.43 5.68 -23.59
N LEU A 536 -0.22 6.25 -24.60
CA LEU A 536 -1.19 5.53 -25.44
C LEU A 536 -0.56 5.04 -26.73
N ARG A 537 -0.94 3.83 -27.13
CA ARG A 537 -0.66 3.24 -28.45
C ARG A 537 -2.00 2.95 -29.12
N THR A 538 -2.31 3.60 -30.24
CA THR A 538 -3.53 3.30 -31.01
C THR A 538 -3.50 1.89 -31.59
N PHE A 539 -4.66 1.39 -32.06
CA PHE A 539 -4.71 0.09 -32.74
C PHE A 539 -3.79 0.05 -33.97
N ASP A 540 -3.78 1.11 -34.79
CA ASP A 540 -2.96 1.18 -36.00
C ASP A 540 -1.50 1.60 -35.73
N GLY A 541 -1.16 1.93 -34.48
CA GLY A 541 0.20 1.91 -33.95
C GLY A 541 0.87 3.25 -33.70
N VAL A 542 0.10 4.33 -33.63
CA VAL A 542 0.57 5.66 -33.24
C VAL A 542 0.78 5.71 -31.73
N PHE A 543 1.97 6.11 -31.30
CA PHE A 543 2.25 6.50 -29.92
C PHE A 543 1.84 7.95 -29.67
N TYR A 544 1.22 8.26 -28.53
CA TYR A 544 1.09 9.63 -28.03
C TYR A 544 0.79 9.65 -26.52
N ASP A 545 1.16 10.75 -25.87
CA ASP A 545 0.90 10.95 -24.44
C ASP A 545 -0.44 11.65 -24.21
N PHE A 546 -1.25 11.14 -23.30
CA PHE A 546 -2.56 11.72 -22.94
C PHE A 546 -2.67 11.88 -21.43
N GLN A 547 -2.19 13.01 -20.91
CA GLN A 547 -2.18 13.28 -19.46
C GLN A 547 -3.51 13.89 -18.99
N GLY A 548 -4.66 13.39 -19.45
CA GLY A 548 -5.95 14.06 -19.28
C GLY A 548 -6.67 13.64 -17.99
N ALA A 549 -6.69 14.46 -16.94
CA ALA A 549 -7.39 14.06 -15.71
C ALA A 549 -8.94 14.03 -15.90
N GLY A 550 -9.53 12.84 -15.71
CA GLY A 550 -10.93 12.55 -15.99
C GLY A 550 -11.26 11.07 -16.15
N GLU A 551 -12.39 10.79 -16.79
CA GLU A 551 -12.79 9.44 -17.19
C GLU A 551 -13.18 9.44 -18.69
N TYR A 552 -12.65 8.48 -19.48
CA TYR A 552 -12.71 8.52 -20.95
C TYR A 552 -13.07 7.17 -21.57
N VAL A 553 -13.66 7.22 -22.77
CA VAL A 553 -13.79 6.08 -23.67
C VAL A 553 -12.44 5.76 -24.29
N LEU A 554 -11.74 4.80 -23.71
CA LEU A 554 -10.56 4.20 -24.33
C LEU A 554 -10.97 3.45 -25.61
N VAL A 555 -12.07 2.69 -25.55
CA VAL A 555 -12.67 1.94 -26.67
C VAL A 555 -14.19 1.87 -26.55
N ASP A 556 -14.92 2.27 -27.59
CA ASP A 556 -16.31 1.88 -27.85
C ASP A 556 -16.32 0.88 -29.01
N GLY A 557 -16.68 -0.38 -28.72
CA GLY A 557 -16.87 -1.44 -29.69
C GLY A 557 -18.35 -1.74 -29.99
N GLY A 558 -19.27 -0.90 -29.52
CA GLY A 558 -20.71 -1.08 -29.63
C GLY A 558 -21.36 -1.58 -28.34
N SER A 559 -22.61 -2.07 -28.45
CA SER A 559 -23.44 -2.40 -27.28
C SER A 559 -22.85 -3.47 -26.37
N ASP A 560 -22.10 -4.43 -26.91
CA ASP A 560 -21.60 -5.62 -26.21
C ASP A 560 -20.13 -5.53 -25.76
N PHE A 561 -19.37 -4.53 -26.21
CA PHE A 561 -17.97 -4.34 -25.83
C PHE A 561 -17.58 -2.86 -25.72
N ALA A 562 -16.96 -2.49 -24.61
CA ALA A 562 -16.32 -1.18 -24.43
C ALA A 562 -15.26 -1.24 -23.32
N VAL A 563 -14.30 -0.33 -23.37
CA VAL A 563 -13.27 -0.10 -22.36
C VAL A 563 -13.22 1.39 -22.02
N GLN A 564 -13.14 1.70 -20.74
CA GLN A 564 -12.99 3.05 -20.20
C GLN A 564 -11.81 3.12 -19.23
N VAL A 565 -11.19 4.29 -19.13
CA VAL A 565 -10.09 4.59 -18.21
C VAL A 565 -10.48 5.73 -17.27
N ARG A 566 -9.93 5.70 -16.05
CA ARG A 566 -9.95 6.79 -15.07
C ARG A 566 -8.51 7.26 -14.87
N GLU A 567 -8.26 8.48 -15.30
CA GLU A 567 -6.96 9.14 -15.25
C GLU A 567 -7.02 10.21 -14.15
N GLN A 568 -6.13 10.13 -13.15
CA GLN A 568 -6.10 11.08 -12.02
C GLN A 568 -4.70 11.69 -11.87
N PRO A 569 -4.57 12.94 -11.40
CA PRO A 569 -3.26 13.58 -11.20
C PRO A 569 -2.36 12.76 -10.27
N LEU A 570 -1.09 12.62 -10.62
CA LEU A 570 -0.10 11.92 -9.82
C LEU A 570 0.25 12.75 -8.57
N GLY A 571 -0.38 12.42 -7.45
CA GLY A 571 -0.22 13.12 -6.18
C GLY A 571 -0.73 14.56 -6.23
N ALA A 572 0.19 15.51 -6.35
CA ALA A 572 -0.10 16.95 -6.45
C ALA A 572 0.40 17.57 -7.78
N SER A 573 0.65 16.74 -8.79
CA SER A 573 1.07 17.19 -10.13
C SER A 573 -0.03 18.00 -10.84
N ASP A 574 0.39 18.95 -11.67
CA ASP A 574 -0.41 19.77 -12.58
C ASP A 574 -0.25 19.35 -14.06
N ALA A 575 0.60 18.36 -14.32
CA ALA A 575 1.08 17.98 -15.66
C ALA A 575 1.06 16.46 -15.94
N ILE A 576 1.04 15.63 -14.88
CA ILE A 576 1.09 14.17 -14.96
C ILE A 576 -0.18 13.59 -14.34
N ALA A 577 -0.91 12.77 -15.11
CA ALA A 577 -1.96 11.90 -14.62
C ALA A 577 -1.43 10.46 -14.49
N VAL A 578 -2.22 9.53 -13.96
CA VAL A 578 -1.99 8.08 -14.06
C VAL A 578 -3.33 7.34 -14.18
N ASN A 579 -3.33 6.21 -14.88
CA ASN A 579 -4.46 5.29 -14.90
C ASN A 579 -4.71 4.71 -13.50
N THR A 580 -5.72 5.18 -12.78
CA THR A 580 -6.08 4.67 -11.45
C THR A 580 -7.14 3.58 -11.50
N ALA A 581 -7.95 3.55 -12.56
CA ALA A 581 -8.90 2.46 -12.80
C ALA A 581 -9.17 2.22 -14.29
N VAL A 582 -9.51 0.98 -14.63
CA VAL A 582 -9.92 0.53 -15.96
C VAL A 582 -11.27 -0.18 -15.82
N ALA A 583 -12.24 0.16 -16.66
CA ALA A 583 -13.53 -0.53 -16.69
C ALA A 583 -13.81 -1.14 -18.07
N VAL A 584 -14.38 -2.36 -18.08
CA VAL A 584 -14.63 -3.17 -19.27
C VAL A 584 -16.07 -3.66 -19.27
N ARG A 585 -16.81 -3.44 -20.36
CA ARG A 585 -18.12 -4.05 -20.62
C ARG A 585 -17.91 -5.28 -21.51
N VAL A 586 -18.44 -6.43 -21.09
CA VAL A 586 -18.57 -7.63 -21.94
C VAL A 586 -19.99 -8.17 -21.87
N GLY A 587 -20.71 -8.09 -22.99
CA GLY A 587 -22.13 -8.41 -23.08
C GLY A 587 -22.96 -7.53 -22.15
N ALA A 588 -23.50 -8.14 -21.10
CA ALA A 588 -24.28 -7.47 -20.06
C ALA A 588 -23.50 -7.22 -18.75
N SER A 589 -22.30 -7.79 -18.58
CA SER A 589 -21.50 -7.65 -17.36
C SER A 589 -20.52 -6.49 -17.45
N ARG A 590 -20.32 -5.84 -16.31
CA ARG A 590 -19.49 -4.67 -16.10
C ARG A 590 -18.37 -5.01 -15.13
N LEU A 591 -17.14 -4.84 -15.58
CA LEU A 591 -15.93 -5.12 -14.80
C LEU A 591 -15.23 -3.80 -14.52
N ALA A 592 -14.78 -3.56 -13.29
CA ALA A 592 -13.95 -2.40 -12.96
C ALA A 592 -12.75 -2.84 -12.13
N PHE A 593 -11.55 -2.46 -12.57
CA PHE A 593 -10.27 -2.78 -11.95
C PHE A 593 -9.70 -1.48 -11.38
N HIS A 594 -9.40 -1.44 -10.08
CA HIS A 594 -8.92 -0.24 -9.41
C HIS A 594 -7.54 -0.49 -8.77
N ALA A 595 -6.61 0.45 -8.94
CA ALA A 595 -5.37 0.50 -8.14
C ALA A 595 -5.69 0.70 -6.65
N GLY A 596 -4.78 0.26 -5.77
CA GLY A 596 -4.94 0.29 -4.30
C GLY A 596 -6.06 -0.60 -3.72
N ALA A 597 -7.03 -1.06 -4.52
CA ALA A 597 -8.18 -1.81 -4.03
C ALA A 597 -7.88 -3.30 -3.79
N SER A 598 -8.47 -3.86 -2.73
CA SER A 598 -8.39 -5.28 -2.39
C SER A 598 -9.76 -5.80 -1.93
N PRO A 599 -10.46 -6.64 -2.72
CA PRO A 599 -10.13 -7.09 -4.07
C PRO A 599 -10.05 -5.96 -5.10
N ALA A 600 -9.14 -6.08 -6.07
CA ALA A 600 -8.92 -5.07 -7.12
C ALA A 600 -10.01 -5.04 -8.19
N LEU A 601 -10.67 -6.19 -8.45
CA LEU A 601 -11.77 -6.33 -9.40
C LEU A 601 -13.13 -6.14 -8.72
N ARG A 602 -13.99 -5.37 -9.36
CA ARG A 602 -15.45 -5.35 -9.16
C ARG A 602 -16.16 -5.95 -10.36
N VAL A 603 -17.17 -6.78 -10.11
CA VAL A 603 -18.10 -7.31 -11.12
C VAL A 603 -19.49 -6.81 -10.76
N ASP A 604 -20.10 -6.05 -11.67
CA ASP A 604 -21.41 -5.42 -11.51
C ASP A 604 -21.52 -4.65 -10.16
N GLY A 605 -20.43 -3.97 -9.79
CA GLY A 605 -20.25 -3.17 -8.55
C GLY A 605 -19.72 -3.94 -7.34
N ALA A 606 -19.95 -5.24 -7.26
CA ALA A 606 -19.52 -6.08 -6.14
C ALA A 606 -18.01 -6.44 -6.25
N PRO A 607 -17.20 -6.31 -5.19
CA PRO A 607 -15.79 -6.73 -5.23
C PRO A 607 -15.66 -8.26 -5.29
N VAL A 608 -14.77 -8.77 -6.15
CA VAL A 608 -14.63 -10.20 -6.46
C VAL A 608 -13.16 -10.60 -6.59
N GLU A 609 -12.75 -11.64 -5.86
CA GLU A 609 -11.49 -12.34 -6.12
C GLU A 609 -11.64 -13.44 -7.19
N VAL A 610 -10.62 -13.58 -8.05
CA VAL A 610 -10.63 -14.51 -9.17
C VAL A 610 -9.61 -15.63 -8.92
N ALA A 611 -10.11 -16.79 -8.50
CA ALA A 611 -9.33 -18.01 -8.30
C ALA A 611 -8.92 -18.65 -9.65
N GLY A 612 -8.03 -17.99 -10.40
CA GLY A 612 -7.55 -18.41 -11.72
C GLY A 612 -8.53 -18.13 -12.87
N LYS A 613 -9.83 -18.47 -12.72
CA LYS A 613 -10.89 -18.14 -13.68
C LYS A 613 -12.24 -17.87 -13.01
N LEU A 614 -12.96 -16.88 -13.54
CA LEU A 614 -14.37 -16.60 -13.31
C LEU A 614 -15.12 -16.68 -14.66
N ASP A 615 -16.14 -17.53 -14.76
CA ASP A 615 -17.07 -17.55 -15.90
C ASP A 615 -18.15 -16.48 -15.73
N LEU A 616 -18.48 -15.78 -16.82
CA LEU A 616 -19.50 -14.73 -16.88
C LEU A 616 -20.65 -15.13 -17.82
N PRO A 617 -21.85 -14.50 -17.69
CA PRO A 617 -22.96 -14.72 -18.61
C PRO A 617 -22.56 -14.49 -20.08
N GLY A 618 -23.23 -15.20 -21.00
CA GLY A 618 -22.99 -15.07 -22.44
C GLY A 618 -21.76 -15.78 -22.99
N GLY A 619 -20.98 -16.47 -22.14
CA GLY A 619 -19.72 -17.12 -22.55
C GLY A 619 -18.52 -16.16 -22.54
N HIS A 620 -18.58 -15.13 -21.69
CA HIS A 620 -17.44 -14.27 -21.38
C HIS A 620 -16.71 -14.83 -20.15
N ALA A 621 -15.48 -14.39 -19.88
CA ALA A 621 -14.73 -14.82 -18.70
C ALA A 621 -13.70 -13.78 -18.25
N VAL A 622 -13.30 -13.88 -16.98
CA VAL A 622 -12.12 -13.19 -16.43
C VAL A 622 -11.15 -14.25 -15.90
N TYR A 623 -9.90 -14.17 -16.30
CA TYR A 623 -8.81 -15.00 -15.81
C TYR A 623 -7.88 -14.17 -14.92
N ARG A 624 -7.21 -14.82 -13.96
CA ARG A 624 -6.14 -14.21 -13.15
C ARG A 624 -4.85 -14.96 -13.41
N ALA A 625 -3.84 -14.26 -13.92
CA ALA A 625 -2.54 -14.84 -14.23
C ALA A 625 -1.84 -15.40 -12.96
N PRO A 626 -0.81 -16.27 -13.11
CA PRO A 626 0.05 -16.69 -12.00
C PRO A 626 0.71 -15.50 -11.28
N LEU A 627 1.10 -15.67 -10.01
CA LEU A 627 1.53 -14.55 -9.14
C LEU A 627 2.71 -13.70 -9.67
N ALA A 628 3.56 -14.24 -10.54
CA ALA A 628 4.69 -13.49 -11.13
C ALA A 628 4.30 -12.56 -12.29
N ASP A 629 3.05 -12.67 -12.77
CA ASP A 629 2.47 -11.89 -13.88
C ASP A 629 1.31 -11.03 -13.32
N GLY A 630 0.45 -11.61 -12.47
CA GLY A 630 -0.48 -10.87 -11.61
C GLY A 630 -1.67 -10.20 -12.31
N ARG A 631 -1.59 -9.96 -13.63
CA ARG A 631 -2.65 -9.32 -14.43
C ARG A 631 -3.94 -10.13 -14.50
N TYR A 632 -5.02 -9.42 -14.85
CA TYR A 632 -6.28 -10.01 -15.25
C TYR A 632 -6.36 -10.10 -16.78
N VAL A 633 -7.09 -11.09 -17.29
CA VAL A 633 -7.40 -11.22 -18.73
C VAL A 633 -8.91 -11.40 -18.88
N VAL A 634 -9.58 -10.46 -19.54
CA VAL A 634 -11.01 -10.52 -19.86
C VAL A 634 -11.17 -11.01 -21.29
N THR A 635 -12.05 -11.99 -21.52
CA THR A 635 -12.36 -12.50 -22.87
C THR A 635 -13.85 -12.43 -23.17
N SER A 636 -14.22 -11.89 -24.34
CA SER A 636 -15.59 -11.88 -24.85
C SER A 636 -15.91 -13.13 -25.68
N ALA A 637 -17.20 -13.37 -25.94
CA ALA A 637 -17.64 -14.46 -26.81
C ALA A 637 -17.47 -14.15 -28.31
N ALA A 638 -17.19 -12.90 -28.67
CA ALA A 638 -16.83 -12.49 -30.03
C ALA A 638 -15.32 -12.65 -30.31
N GLY A 639 -14.51 -12.87 -29.27
CA GLY A 639 -13.05 -12.98 -29.36
C GLY A 639 -12.30 -11.68 -29.02
N ASP A 640 -12.95 -10.70 -28.38
CA ASP A 640 -12.24 -9.57 -27.77
C ASP A 640 -11.45 -10.06 -26.55
N HIS A 641 -10.23 -9.56 -26.36
CA HIS A 641 -9.32 -9.96 -25.29
C HIS A 641 -8.68 -8.70 -24.69
N VAL A 642 -8.87 -8.47 -23.39
CA VAL A 642 -8.35 -7.29 -22.68
C VAL A 642 -7.48 -7.75 -21.53
N GLU A 643 -6.24 -7.26 -21.48
CA GLU A 643 -5.28 -7.56 -20.44
C GLU A 643 -5.15 -6.34 -19.53
N VAL A 644 -5.29 -6.53 -18.22
CA VAL A 644 -5.31 -5.43 -17.23
C VAL A 644 -4.34 -5.73 -16.09
N SER A 645 -3.26 -4.95 -16.02
CA SER A 645 -2.18 -5.09 -15.03
C SER A 645 -2.38 -4.07 -13.91
N VAL A 646 -3.11 -4.46 -12.87
CA VAL A 646 -3.26 -3.64 -11.65
C VAL A 646 -1.97 -3.70 -10.84
N ARG A 647 -1.31 -2.55 -10.67
CA ARG A 647 -0.12 -2.35 -9.84
C ARG A 647 -0.53 -1.63 -8.54
N ALA A 648 0.45 -1.18 -7.75
CA ALA A 648 0.18 -0.53 -6.47
C ALA A 648 -0.55 0.82 -6.65
N ALA A 649 0.00 1.71 -7.48
CA ALA A 649 -0.52 3.06 -7.70
C ALA A 649 -1.33 3.22 -9.01
N HIS A 650 -1.07 2.40 -10.03
CA HIS A 650 -1.68 2.53 -11.36
C HIS A 650 -2.12 1.21 -11.99
N VAL A 651 -2.74 1.30 -13.18
CA VAL A 651 -3.30 0.17 -13.94
C VAL A 651 -2.92 0.29 -15.42
N ASP A 652 -2.14 -0.65 -15.96
CA ASP A 652 -1.92 -0.74 -17.41
C ASP A 652 -3.05 -1.53 -18.09
N VAL A 653 -3.35 -1.22 -19.36
CA VAL A 653 -4.33 -1.96 -20.17
C VAL A 653 -3.90 -2.14 -21.62
N LEU A 654 -3.99 -3.38 -22.11
CA LEU A 654 -3.87 -3.74 -23.54
C LEU A 654 -5.19 -4.31 -24.04
N VAL A 655 -5.66 -3.84 -25.20
CA VAL A 655 -6.90 -4.27 -25.85
C VAL A 655 -6.60 -4.91 -27.18
N TYR A 656 -7.04 -6.16 -27.35
CA TYR A 656 -7.03 -6.91 -28.61
C TYR A 656 -8.50 -7.09 -29.05
N PRO A 657 -9.02 -6.26 -29.97
CA PRO A 657 -10.42 -6.30 -30.38
C PRO A 657 -10.71 -7.55 -31.22
N ALA A 658 -11.95 -8.04 -31.17
CA ALA A 658 -12.38 -9.12 -32.06
C ALA A 658 -12.21 -8.68 -33.54
N PRO A 659 -11.70 -9.54 -34.45
CA PRO A 659 -11.44 -9.16 -35.84
C PRO A 659 -12.66 -8.62 -36.63
N GLY A 660 -13.88 -8.87 -36.13
CA GLY A 660 -15.11 -8.29 -36.69
C GLY A 660 -15.38 -6.82 -36.33
N ARG A 661 -14.55 -6.18 -35.49
CA ARG A 661 -14.68 -4.77 -35.09
C ARG A 661 -13.69 -3.81 -35.78
N ALA A 662 -12.73 -4.31 -36.56
CA ALA A 662 -11.75 -3.47 -37.26
C ALA A 662 -12.43 -2.38 -38.13
N GLY A 663 -12.01 -1.12 -37.97
CA GLY A 663 -12.64 0.06 -38.60
C GLY A 663 -14.05 0.41 -38.10
N LEU A 664 -14.54 -0.24 -37.05
CA LEU A 664 -15.81 0.08 -36.37
C LEU A 664 -15.60 0.62 -34.95
N LEU A 665 -14.38 0.54 -34.42
CA LEU A 665 -14.02 1.04 -33.10
C LEU A 665 -13.96 2.57 -33.07
N ARG A 666 -14.11 3.14 -31.87
CA ARG A 666 -13.90 4.55 -31.56
C ARG A 666 -13.29 4.67 -30.16
N GLY A 667 -12.69 5.81 -29.84
CA GLY A 667 -12.10 6.07 -28.54
C GLY A 667 -10.71 6.67 -28.68
N LEU A 668 -10.02 6.81 -27.55
CA LEU A 668 -8.63 7.28 -27.53
C LEU A 668 -7.68 6.35 -28.30
N LEU A 669 -7.95 5.04 -28.36
CA LEU A 669 -7.13 4.09 -29.13
C LEU A 669 -7.40 4.09 -30.64
N GLY A 670 -8.19 5.03 -31.14
CA GLY A 670 -8.51 5.17 -32.56
C GLY A 670 -9.53 4.16 -33.05
N ASN A 671 -9.45 3.78 -34.33
CA ASN A 671 -10.50 2.98 -35.00
C ASN A 671 -10.04 1.61 -35.54
N GLY A 672 -8.73 1.41 -35.71
CA GLY A 672 -8.16 0.11 -36.06
C GLY A 672 -8.53 -0.37 -37.47
N ASN A 673 -8.29 0.45 -38.49
CA ASN A 673 -8.54 0.11 -39.90
C ASN A 673 -7.26 -0.16 -40.71
N GLY A 674 -6.11 0.19 -40.18
CA GLY A 674 -4.78 0.17 -40.81
C GLY A 674 -4.28 1.55 -41.28
N ALA A 675 -4.80 2.66 -40.78
CA ALA A 675 -4.49 4.02 -41.27
C ALA A 675 -4.24 5.04 -40.13
N PRO A 676 -2.98 5.20 -39.66
CA PRO A 676 -2.67 6.06 -38.50
C PRO A 676 -3.04 7.55 -38.66
N ASP A 677 -3.09 8.06 -39.90
CA ASP A 677 -3.53 9.45 -40.19
C ASP A 677 -5.02 9.72 -39.83
N ASP A 678 -5.86 8.70 -39.56
CA ASP A 678 -7.28 8.88 -39.17
C ASP A 678 -7.70 8.36 -37.78
N ASP A 679 -6.76 7.80 -36.99
CA ASP A 679 -7.02 7.37 -35.61
C ASP A 679 -7.53 8.51 -34.70
N PHE A 680 -7.00 9.73 -34.88
CA PHE A 680 -7.42 10.94 -34.16
C PHE A 680 -8.76 11.52 -34.65
N THR A 681 -9.78 10.67 -34.78
CA THR A 681 -11.15 11.05 -35.13
C THR A 681 -11.98 11.31 -33.86
N PRO A 682 -12.36 12.56 -33.53
CA PRO A 682 -13.28 12.87 -32.43
C PRO A 682 -14.68 12.30 -32.72
N ARG A 683 -15.55 12.19 -31.72
CA ARG A 683 -16.91 11.63 -31.92
C ARG A 683 -17.78 12.36 -32.97
N ALA A 684 -17.41 13.59 -33.34
CA ALA A 684 -18.04 14.34 -34.44
C ALA A 684 -17.73 13.79 -35.86
N GLY A 685 -16.75 12.89 -36.01
CA GLY A 685 -16.53 12.10 -37.22
C GLY A 685 -15.64 12.73 -38.30
N VAL A 686 -14.84 13.75 -37.97
CA VAL A 686 -13.84 14.33 -38.88
C VAL A 686 -12.46 14.16 -38.25
N ALA A 687 -11.59 13.37 -38.88
CA ALA A 687 -10.22 13.12 -38.42
C ALA A 687 -9.42 14.42 -38.27
N LEU A 688 -8.67 14.54 -37.17
CA LEU A 688 -7.67 15.58 -36.97
C LEU A 688 -6.33 15.06 -37.49
N ALA A 689 -5.81 15.66 -38.56
CA ALA A 689 -4.56 15.22 -39.16
C ALA A 689 -3.36 15.39 -38.17
N PRO A 690 -2.59 14.33 -37.88
CA PRO A 690 -1.40 14.42 -37.05
C PRO A 690 -0.23 15.12 -37.79
N PRO A 691 0.70 15.79 -37.09
CA PRO A 691 0.76 15.96 -35.63
C PRO A 691 -0.42 16.75 -35.07
N LEU A 692 -0.80 16.51 -33.82
CA LEU A 692 -1.77 17.35 -33.11
C LEU A 692 -1.07 18.51 -32.40
N SER A 693 -1.81 19.59 -32.15
CA SER A 693 -1.46 20.58 -31.12
C SER A 693 -2.14 20.19 -29.82
N ARG A 694 -1.68 20.73 -28.68
CA ARG A 694 -2.32 20.52 -27.37
C ARG A 694 -3.85 20.65 -27.43
N ASP A 695 -4.37 21.79 -27.88
CA ASP A 695 -5.80 22.09 -27.88
C ASP A 695 -6.59 21.13 -28.81
N ALA A 696 -5.97 20.66 -29.89
CA ALA A 696 -6.58 19.65 -30.77
C ALA A 696 -6.64 18.26 -30.11
N LEU A 697 -5.61 17.90 -29.33
CA LEU A 697 -5.52 16.64 -28.60
C LEU A 697 -6.46 16.60 -27.39
N TYR A 698 -6.47 17.64 -26.56
CA TYR A 698 -7.23 17.68 -25.31
C TYR A 698 -8.64 18.25 -25.51
N ASP A 699 -8.77 19.49 -25.98
CA ASP A 699 -10.04 20.23 -26.01
C ASP A 699 -10.98 19.83 -27.18
N VAL A 700 -10.45 19.12 -28.19
CA VAL A 700 -11.24 18.64 -29.34
C VAL A 700 -11.34 17.11 -29.40
N PHE A 701 -10.22 16.38 -29.38
CA PHE A 701 -10.23 14.91 -29.44
C PHE A 701 -10.61 14.28 -28.09
N GLY A 702 -9.80 14.53 -27.05
CA GLY A 702 -9.96 13.96 -25.71
C GLY A 702 -11.29 14.30 -25.06
N ASP A 703 -11.68 15.57 -25.05
CA ASP A 703 -12.97 16.03 -24.50
C ASP A 703 -14.18 15.46 -25.28
N SER A 704 -14.03 15.08 -26.56
CA SER A 704 -15.09 14.34 -27.25
C SER A 704 -15.25 12.90 -26.74
N TYR A 705 -14.20 12.32 -26.14
CA TYR A 705 -14.20 10.96 -25.58
C TYR A 705 -14.32 10.91 -24.05
N ARG A 706 -14.28 12.04 -23.35
CA ARG A 706 -14.70 12.15 -21.94
C ARG A 706 -16.11 11.56 -21.79
N ILE A 707 -16.33 10.76 -20.75
CA ILE A 707 -17.61 10.08 -20.55
C ILE A 707 -18.64 11.00 -19.89
N SER A 708 -19.92 10.73 -20.13
CA SER A 708 -21.00 11.23 -19.28
C SER A 708 -21.37 10.21 -18.20
N ALA A 709 -22.04 10.67 -17.13
CA ALA A 709 -22.56 9.79 -16.07
C ALA A 709 -23.58 8.73 -16.58
N ALA A 710 -24.13 8.90 -17.78
CA ALA A 710 -25.00 7.92 -18.44
C ALA A 710 -24.25 6.84 -19.24
N GLU A 711 -22.97 7.08 -19.56
CA GLU A 711 -22.08 6.14 -20.26
C GLU A 711 -21.17 5.35 -19.32
N SER A 712 -21.05 5.78 -18.06
CA SER A 712 -20.00 5.29 -17.16
C SER A 712 -20.10 3.80 -16.84
N LEU A 713 -18.97 3.13 -17.01
CA LEU A 713 -18.74 1.75 -16.61
C LEU A 713 -18.21 1.63 -15.17
N PHE A 714 -17.93 2.75 -14.50
CA PHE A 714 -17.38 2.76 -13.13
C PHE A 714 -18.46 2.75 -12.06
N ASP A 715 -18.04 2.33 -10.86
CA ASP A 715 -18.75 2.49 -9.59
C ASP A 715 -18.15 3.68 -8.82
N TYR A 716 -18.97 4.33 -8.01
CA TYR A 716 -18.66 5.58 -7.30
C TYR A 716 -18.99 5.44 -5.82
N ALA A 717 -18.08 5.88 -4.95
CA ALA A 717 -18.32 5.97 -3.51
C ALA A 717 -19.28 7.13 -3.17
N PRO A 718 -19.86 7.17 -1.95
CA PRO A 718 -20.75 8.26 -1.55
C PRO A 718 -20.06 9.63 -1.57
N GLY A 719 -20.36 10.42 -2.60
CA GLY A 719 -19.75 11.75 -2.83
C GLY A 719 -18.94 11.84 -4.13
N GLU A 720 -18.65 10.73 -4.79
CA GLU A 720 -17.95 10.69 -6.09
C GLU A 720 -18.92 10.73 -7.29
N SER A 721 -18.44 11.22 -8.43
CA SER A 721 -19.08 11.12 -9.76
C SER A 721 -18.03 11.28 -10.86
N VAL A 722 -18.44 11.21 -12.14
CA VAL A 722 -17.60 11.62 -13.29
C VAL A 722 -17.02 13.04 -13.11
N ASP A 723 -17.82 13.93 -12.50
CA ASP A 723 -17.44 15.33 -12.28
C ASP A 723 -16.37 15.49 -11.19
N THR A 724 -16.24 14.52 -10.26
CA THR A 724 -15.20 14.58 -9.21
C THR A 724 -13.84 14.07 -9.67
N PHE A 725 -13.78 13.32 -10.77
CA PHE A 725 -12.51 12.89 -11.40
C PHE A 725 -12.09 13.81 -12.55
N THR A 726 -13.03 14.54 -13.15
CA THR A 726 -12.75 15.53 -14.20
C THR A 726 -12.05 16.77 -13.63
N VAL A 727 -10.84 17.07 -14.09
CA VAL A 727 -10.10 18.30 -13.74
C VAL A 727 -10.02 19.20 -14.99
N PRO A 728 -10.84 20.27 -15.11
CA PRO A 728 -10.85 21.12 -16.29
C PRO A 728 -9.50 21.78 -16.57
N GLY A 729 -9.06 21.74 -17.83
CA GLY A 729 -7.79 22.33 -18.28
C GLY A 729 -6.54 21.50 -17.95
N PHE A 730 -6.68 20.34 -17.30
CA PHE A 730 -5.58 19.41 -17.06
C PHE A 730 -5.29 18.59 -18.34
N PRO A 731 -4.01 18.42 -18.76
CA PRO A 731 -2.80 18.89 -18.10
C PRO A 731 -2.57 20.38 -18.35
N ALA A 732 -2.23 21.13 -17.30
CA ALA A 732 -2.02 22.58 -17.42
C ALA A 732 -0.83 22.86 -18.34
N ARG A 733 0.29 22.19 -18.06
CA ARG A 733 1.52 22.15 -18.83
C ARG A 733 1.86 20.71 -19.19
N SER A 734 2.68 20.50 -20.22
CA SER A 734 3.25 19.19 -20.51
C SER A 734 4.34 18.91 -19.49
N ALA A 735 4.63 17.63 -19.28
CA ALA A 735 5.82 17.20 -18.54
C ALA A 735 6.88 16.70 -19.51
N SER A 736 8.14 16.91 -19.17
CA SER A 736 9.26 16.49 -20.02
C SER A 736 10.42 15.93 -19.20
N VAL A 737 11.18 15.03 -19.83
CA VAL A 737 12.46 14.52 -19.33
C VAL A 737 13.51 15.65 -19.15
N SER A 738 13.26 16.86 -19.68
CA SER A 738 14.01 18.09 -19.34
C SER A 738 13.76 18.63 -17.94
N ASP A 739 12.55 18.43 -17.40
CA ASP A 739 12.08 19.00 -16.12
C ASP A 739 12.70 18.24 -14.94
N LEU A 740 13.08 16.99 -15.18
CA LEU A 740 13.79 16.12 -14.25
C LEU A 740 15.20 16.65 -13.97
N SER A 741 15.57 16.67 -12.68
CA SER A 741 16.96 16.91 -12.29
C SER A 741 17.90 15.88 -12.94
N GLU A 742 19.15 16.28 -13.22
CA GLU A 742 20.14 15.41 -13.87
C GLU A 742 20.31 14.07 -13.14
N ALA A 743 20.27 14.08 -11.80
CA ALA A 743 20.34 12.87 -10.98
C ALA A 743 19.09 11.98 -11.10
N ALA A 744 17.88 12.58 -11.10
CA ALA A 744 16.63 11.83 -11.27
C ALA A 744 16.55 11.19 -12.67
N ARG A 745 16.82 11.96 -13.72
CA ARG A 745 16.87 11.47 -15.11
C ARG A 745 17.89 10.34 -15.28
N ALA A 746 19.08 10.47 -14.69
CA ALA A 746 20.11 9.43 -14.77
C ALA A 746 19.70 8.14 -14.02
N ALA A 747 19.04 8.26 -12.87
CA ALA A 747 18.52 7.12 -12.12
C ALA A 747 17.38 6.41 -12.87
N ALA A 748 16.39 7.17 -13.39
CA ALA A 748 15.31 6.65 -14.20
C ALA A 748 15.82 5.95 -15.47
N SER A 749 16.74 6.59 -16.20
CA SER A 749 17.38 5.99 -17.39
C SER A 749 18.10 4.67 -17.08
N ALA A 750 18.74 4.56 -15.92
CA ALA A 750 19.38 3.32 -15.49
C ALA A 750 18.35 2.23 -15.12
N ALA A 751 17.23 2.58 -14.51
CA ALA A 751 16.14 1.65 -14.19
C ALA A 751 15.45 1.12 -15.48
N CYS A 752 15.08 2.00 -16.41
CA CYS A 752 14.47 1.64 -17.68
C CYS A 752 15.37 0.73 -18.54
N ALA A 753 16.67 1.05 -18.62
CA ALA A 753 17.64 0.21 -19.31
C ALA A 753 17.85 -1.15 -18.61
N ALA A 754 17.74 -1.22 -17.29
CA ALA A 754 17.82 -2.47 -16.53
C ALA A 754 16.56 -3.36 -16.69
N ALA A 755 15.39 -2.75 -16.86
CA ALA A 755 14.14 -3.44 -17.24
C ALA A 755 14.12 -3.91 -18.71
N GLY A 756 15.10 -3.49 -19.52
CA GLY A 756 15.24 -3.91 -20.92
C GLY A 756 14.49 -3.04 -21.93
N VAL A 757 13.96 -1.88 -21.50
CA VAL A 757 13.28 -0.93 -22.39
C VAL A 757 14.29 -0.37 -23.40
N THR A 758 14.04 -0.60 -24.68
CA THR A 758 14.99 -0.32 -25.78
C THR A 758 14.38 0.36 -27.01
N ASP A 759 13.04 0.44 -27.09
CA ASP A 759 12.38 1.28 -28.08
C ASP A 759 12.51 2.77 -27.68
N PRO A 760 12.78 3.71 -28.60
CA PRO A 760 12.98 5.12 -28.24
C PRO A 760 11.77 5.81 -27.61
N PHE A 761 10.54 5.49 -28.04
CA PHE A 761 9.33 6.09 -27.43
C PHE A 761 9.13 5.52 -26.03
N LEU A 762 9.13 4.19 -25.89
CA LEU A 762 8.92 3.52 -24.61
C LEU A 762 10.03 3.84 -23.59
N LEU A 763 11.27 4.07 -24.03
CA LEU A 763 12.39 4.43 -23.16
C LEU A 763 12.25 5.87 -22.63
N GLU A 764 11.78 6.80 -23.45
CA GLU A 764 11.60 8.19 -23.03
C GLU A 764 10.39 8.35 -22.10
N ALA A 765 9.28 7.69 -22.45
CA ALA A 765 8.12 7.45 -21.60
C ALA A 765 8.53 6.92 -20.22
N CYS A 766 9.22 5.77 -20.17
CA CYS A 766 9.72 5.16 -18.93
C CYS A 766 10.58 6.11 -18.09
N VAL A 767 11.39 6.97 -18.73
CA VAL A 767 12.25 7.93 -18.01
C VAL A 767 11.46 9.11 -17.44
N LEU A 768 10.35 9.50 -18.08
CA LEU A 768 9.38 10.46 -17.58
C LEU A 768 8.66 9.86 -16.35
N ASP A 769 7.97 8.74 -16.57
CA ASP A 769 7.28 7.86 -15.61
C ASP A 769 8.06 7.71 -14.28
N VAL A 770 9.24 7.06 -14.35
CA VAL A 770 10.08 6.73 -13.19
C VAL A 770 10.73 7.99 -12.61
N GLY A 771 10.94 9.02 -13.44
CA GLY A 771 11.51 10.30 -13.02
C GLY A 771 10.58 11.17 -12.19
N HIS A 772 9.28 11.18 -12.54
CA HIS A 772 8.26 11.97 -11.84
C HIS A 772 7.61 11.21 -10.67
N SER A 773 7.37 9.90 -10.81
CA SER A 773 6.83 9.06 -9.72
C SER A 773 7.87 8.72 -8.66
N GLY A 774 9.13 8.51 -9.06
CA GLY A 774 10.16 7.87 -8.23
C GLY A 774 9.96 6.37 -8.02
N ASP A 775 8.95 5.76 -8.66
CA ASP A 775 8.62 4.33 -8.50
C ASP A 775 9.17 3.51 -9.69
N PRO A 776 10.09 2.54 -9.45
CA PRO A 776 10.61 1.69 -10.52
C PRO A 776 9.56 0.75 -11.14
N ALA A 777 8.38 0.55 -10.53
CA ALA A 777 7.31 -0.30 -11.09
C ALA A 777 6.75 0.22 -12.43
N PHE A 778 7.00 1.48 -12.78
CA PHE A 778 6.73 2.01 -14.10
C PHE A 778 7.69 1.48 -15.18
N ALA A 779 8.94 1.13 -14.84
CA ALA A 779 9.86 0.50 -15.79
C ALA A 779 9.36 -0.88 -16.23
N ASP A 780 8.73 -1.64 -15.33
CA ASP A 780 8.03 -2.90 -15.65
C ASP A 780 6.72 -2.67 -16.45
N SER A 781 6.24 -1.42 -16.54
CA SER A 781 5.08 -1.03 -17.37
C SER A 781 5.53 -0.80 -18.81
N ALA A 782 6.51 0.07 -19.03
CA ALA A 782 7.12 0.28 -20.34
C ALA A 782 7.82 -0.96 -20.92
N ALA A 783 8.41 -1.82 -20.09
CA ALA A 783 8.99 -3.10 -20.52
C ALA A 783 7.94 -4.15 -20.95
N SER A 784 6.68 -3.98 -20.51
CA SER A 784 5.54 -4.81 -20.90
C SER A 784 4.74 -4.22 -22.08
N ALA A 785 5.00 -2.97 -22.44
CA ALA A 785 4.29 -2.27 -23.51
C ALA A 785 4.69 -2.78 -24.90
N VAL A 786 3.75 -2.67 -25.85
CA VAL A 786 3.98 -3.06 -27.25
C VAL A 786 4.60 -1.87 -27.99
N PRO A 787 5.77 -2.02 -28.65
CA PRO A 787 6.38 -0.94 -29.40
C PRO A 787 5.42 -0.31 -30.44
N PRO A 788 5.46 1.02 -30.60
CA PRO A 788 4.70 1.70 -31.65
C PRO A 788 5.37 1.52 -33.02
N THR A 789 4.68 1.97 -34.06
CA THR A 789 5.23 2.03 -35.44
C THR A 789 5.62 3.44 -35.85
N GLU A 790 4.95 4.43 -35.28
CA GLU A 790 5.21 5.88 -35.38
C GLU A 790 4.60 6.56 -34.15
N GLY A 791 4.78 7.87 -33.98
CA GLY A 791 4.22 8.56 -32.82
C GLY A 791 4.33 10.07 -32.87
N LEU A 792 3.52 10.72 -32.05
CA LEU A 792 3.63 12.14 -31.73
C LEU A 792 4.71 12.34 -30.67
N ARG A 793 5.49 13.41 -30.81
CA ARG A 793 6.53 13.77 -29.85
C ARG A 793 6.60 15.28 -29.64
N GLU A 794 6.39 15.76 -28.43
CA GLU A 794 6.68 17.15 -28.09
C GLU A 794 8.20 17.40 -28.18
N LEU A 795 8.60 18.40 -28.96
CA LEU A 795 9.99 18.84 -29.11
C LEU A 795 10.32 20.04 -28.23
N TYR A 796 9.32 20.89 -27.97
CA TYR A 796 9.44 22.09 -27.14
C TYR A 796 8.07 22.65 -26.77
N ARG A 797 7.93 23.17 -25.55
CA ARG A 797 6.76 23.93 -25.11
C ARG A 797 7.15 25.08 -24.17
N SER A 798 6.45 26.21 -24.24
CA SER A 798 6.62 27.34 -23.31
C SER A 798 5.38 28.24 -23.24
N ASP A 799 4.89 28.50 -22.03
CA ASP A 799 3.92 29.57 -21.71
C ASP A 799 4.59 30.93 -21.42
N PHE A 800 5.93 30.96 -21.36
CA PHE A 800 6.74 32.13 -21.00
C PHE A 800 6.45 32.81 -19.65
N GLU A 801 5.59 32.22 -18.79
CA GLU A 801 5.39 32.66 -17.40
C GLU A 801 6.66 32.42 -16.57
N GLY A 802 7.43 31.37 -16.94
CA GLY A 802 8.75 31.07 -16.41
C GLY A 802 9.92 31.90 -17.00
N PRO A 803 11.17 31.49 -16.69
CA PRO A 803 12.37 32.01 -17.35
C PRO A 803 12.49 31.51 -18.80
N VAL A 804 12.83 32.38 -19.73
CA VAL A 804 13.12 32.00 -21.13
C VAL A 804 14.50 31.34 -21.22
N GLY A 805 14.57 30.17 -21.86
CA GLY A 805 15.80 29.37 -21.94
C GLY A 805 16.81 29.84 -23.01
N PRO A 806 18.06 29.32 -22.95
CA PRO A 806 19.17 29.70 -23.83
C PRO A 806 19.03 29.24 -25.30
N GLU A 807 18.04 28.41 -25.60
CA GLU A 807 17.63 28.00 -26.95
C GLU A 807 17.02 29.14 -27.79
N TRP A 808 16.62 30.24 -27.13
CA TRP A 808 16.09 31.45 -27.76
C TRP A 808 17.17 32.48 -28.09
N SER A 809 16.99 33.21 -29.20
CA SER A 809 17.84 34.36 -29.53
C SER A 809 17.55 35.62 -28.71
N SER A 810 16.43 35.66 -27.97
CA SER A 810 16.04 36.75 -27.08
C SER A 810 15.26 36.20 -25.89
N SER A 811 15.54 36.71 -24.69
CA SER A 811 14.81 36.41 -23.46
C SER A 811 13.95 37.58 -22.96
N ALA A 812 13.64 38.54 -23.84
CA ALA A 812 12.74 39.64 -23.52
C ALA A 812 11.30 39.13 -23.33
N THR A 813 10.71 39.47 -22.18
CA THR A 813 9.31 39.18 -21.85
C THR A 813 8.60 40.43 -21.35
N SER A 814 7.34 40.59 -21.75
CA SER A 814 6.46 41.66 -21.28
C SER A 814 5.26 41.07 -20.52
N VAL A 815 4.42 41.95 -19.95
CA VAL A 815 3.25 41.58 -19.15
C VAL A 815 2.06 42.42 -19.59
N THR A 816 0.91 41.78 -19.85
CA THR A 816 -0.26 42.45 -20.42
C THR A 816 -0.94 43.40 -19.41
N PRO A 817 -1.35 44.62 -19.81
CA PRO A 817 -2.02 45.57 -18.90
C PRO A 817 -3.29 45.06 -18.20
N ILE A 818 -4.06 44.18 -18.86
CA ILE A 818 -5.19 43.44 -18.31
C ILE A 818 -4.82 41.96 -18.20
N GLY A 819 -5.27 41.31 -17.13
CA GLY A 819 -4.98 39.90 -16.83
C GLY A 819 -3.59 39.69 -16.22
N GLY A 820 -2.57 40.43 -16.66
CA GLY A 820 -1.20 40.25 -16.21
C GLY A 820 -0.51 39.01 -16.80
N ARG A 821 -0.96 38.53 -17.98
CA ARG A 821 -0.35 37.43 -18.72
C ARG A 821 1.07 37.83 -19.11
N ARG A 822 2.04 36.95 -18.88
CA ARG A 822 3.42 37.14 -19.33
C ARG A 822 3.61 36.48 -20.69
N PHE A 823 4.44 37.08 -21.55
CA PHE A 823 4.65 36.58 -22.91
C PHE A 823 6.04 36.95 -23.44
N LEU A 824 6.51 36.25 -24.48
CA LEU A 824 7.77 36.55 -25.15
C LEU A 824 7.59 37.78 -26.07
N GLY A 825 8.22 38.89 -25.72
CA GLY A 825 8.01 40.20 -26.34
C GLY A 825 8.23 41.36 -25.36
N GLU A 826 7.79 42.57 -25.64
CA GLU A 826 7.25 43.05 -26.93
C GLU A 826 8.38 43.18 -27.96
N PHE A 827 8.12 42.76 -29.20
CA PHE A 827 9.03 42.81 -30.33
C PHE A 827 8.50 43.70 -31.46
N ASN A 828 9.40 44.18 -32.31
CA ASN A 828 9.10 45.01 -33.47
C ASN A 828 9.62 44.33 -34.75
N ASN A 829 10.38 45.02 -35.62
CA ASN A 829 10.90 44.52 -36.91
C ASN A 829 12.06 43.48 -36.78
N GLU A 830 12.15 42.76 -35.66
CA GLU A 830 13.23 41.81 -35.38
C GLU A 830 12.80 40.35 -35.61
N THR A 831 13.80 39.48 -35.85
CA THR A 831 13.61 38.04 -35.93
C THR A 831 14.04 37.40 -34.62
N VAL A 832 13.12 36.71 -33.97
CA VAL A 832 13.34 35.92 -32.76
C VAL A 832 13.33 34.44 -33.15
N THR A 833 14.32 33.68 -32.70
CA THR A 833 14.52 32.28 -33.13
C THR A 833 14.61 31.33 -31.96
N LEU A 834 13.96 30.18 -32.08
CA LEU A 834 14.08 29.02 -31.20
C LEU A 834 14.91 27.94 -31.91
N ARG A 835 15.93 27.40 -31.22
CA ARG A 835 16.81 26.34 -31.76
C ARG A 835 16.72 25.05 -30.96
N LEU A 836 16.18 24.00 -31.59
CA LEU A 836 16.13 22.65 -31.03
C LEU A 836 17.12 21.76 -31.81
N ALA A 837 17.80 20.84 -31.14
CA ALA A 837 18.83 19.99 -31.74
C ALA A 837 18.92 18.62 -31.05
N GLY A 838 19.39 17.61 -31.79
CA GLY A 838 19.35 16.21 -31.34
C GLY A 838 18.00 15.54 -31.57
N LEU A 839 17.20 16.06 -32.51
CA LEU A 839 15.86 15.56 -32.81
C LEU A 839 15.90 14.11 -33.32
N ALA A 840 14.96 13.29 -32.84
CA ALA A 840 14.71 11.95 -33.37
C ALA A 840 14.24 12.01 -34.85
N PRO A 841 14.33 10.91 -35.62
CA PRO A 841 13.78 10.86 -36.97
C PRO A 841 12.28 11.19 -37.00
N HIS A 842 11.87 12.07 -37.89
CA HIS A 842 10.49 12.53 -38.11
C HIS A 842 10.32 13.01 -39.56
N ALA A 843 9.09 13.29 -39.99
CA ALA A 843 8.73 13.80 -41.32
C ALA A 843 7.91 15.10 -41.30
N ARG A 844 7.21 15.38 -40.21
CA ARG A 844 6.37 16.57 -39.97
C ARG A 844 6.74 17.23 -38.65
N VAL A 845 6.69 18.56 -38.60
CA VAL A 845 6.69 19.34 -37.35
C VAL A 845 5.53 20.32 -37.39
N LYS A 846 4.74 20.36 -36.32
CA LYS A 846 3.66 21.32 -36.11
C LYS A 846 4.07 22.34 -35.06
N VAL A 847 3.82 23.61 -35.34
CA VAL A 847 4.15 24.74 -34.45
C VAL A 847 2.85 25.48 -34.14
N SER A 848 2.50 25.60 -32.86
CA SER A 848 1.26 26.22 -32.40
C SER A 848 1.54 27.24 -31.30
N PHE A 849 0.88 28.40 -31.30
CA PHE A 849 1.12 29.49 -30.36
C PHE A 849 0.00 30.54 -30.41
N ASP A 850 -0.21 31.26 -29.31
CA ASP A 850 -0.94 32.53 -29.29
C ASP A 850 -0.03 33.63 -29.87
N LEU A 851 -0.42 34.24 -31.00
CA LEU A 851 0.19 35.48 -31.50
C LEU A 851 -0.55 36.68 -30.91
N TYR A 852 0.17 37.53 -30.18
CA TYR A 852 -0.34 38.81 -29.70
C TYR A 852 -0.04 39.90 -30.74
N VAL A 853 -1.08 40.51 -31.31
CA VAL A 853 -0.97 41.65 -32.24
C VAL A 853 -1.34 42.92 -31.48
N ILE A 854 -0.33 43.73 -31.15
CA ILE A 854 -0.43 44.80 -30.15
C ILE A 854 -0.40 46.17 -30.84
N ARG A 855 -1.36 47.02 -30.49
CA ARG A 855 -1.56 48.40 -30.99
C ARG A 855 -1.84 48.47 -32.50
N SER A 856 -1.25 49.39 -33.26
CA SER A 856 -1.84 49.99 -34.47
C SER A 856 -1.72 49.26 -35.80
N TRP A 857 -1.40 47.97 -35.82
CA TRP A 857 -1.16 47.21 -37.07
C TRP A 857 -2.22 47.52 -38.15
N ASP A 858 -1.74 48.02 -39.30
CA ASP A 858 -2.49 48.47 -40.47
C ASP A 858 -2.57 47.38 -41.58
N GLY A 859 -2.02 46.19 -41.33
CA GLY A 859 -2.26 44.97 -42.11
C GLY A 859 -1.72 44.99 -43.53
N ASP A 860 -2.60 44.86 -44.53
CA ASP A 860 -2.26 44.65 -45.95
C ASP A 860 -1.38 45.76 -46.56
N ASP A 861 -1.32 46.94 -45.93
CA ASP A 861 -0.43 48.04 -46.34
C ASP A 861 1.04 47.85 -45.90
N GLY A 862 1.36 46.88 -45.03
CA GLY A 862 2.75 46.51 -44.75
C GLY A 862 3.03 45.51 -43.62
N ASP A 863 2.12 45.32 -42.66
CA ASP A 863 2.43 44.73 -41.35
C ASP A 863 2.33 43.20 -41.34
N VAL A 864 3.42 42.58 -41.77
CA VAL A 864 3.55 41.13 -41.93
C VAL A 864 4.14 40.51 -40.66
N PHE A 865 3.44 39.54 -40.09
CA PHE A 865 4.05 38.53 -39.22
C PHE A 865 4.42 37.29 -40.04
N SER A 866 5.53 36.65 -39.68
CA SER A 866 6.07 35.50 -40.41
C SER A 866 6.64 34.41 -39.50
N LEU A 867 6.44 33.16 -39.94
CA LEU A 867 6.99 31.95 -39.34
C LEU A 867 7.73 31.14 -40.43
N GLY A 868 8.98 30.77 -40.16
CA GLY A 868 9.72 29.82 -40.99
C GLY A 868 10.53 28.84 -40.15
N ALA A 869 11.00 27.76 -40.77
CA ALA A 869 11.89 26.78 -40.16
C ALA A 869 13.12 26.55 -41.05
N SER A 870 14.29 26.30 -40.46
CA SER A 870 15.44 25.74 -41.18
C SER A 870 15.05 24.42 -41.87
N GLY A 871 15.64 24.13 -43.04
CA GLY A 871 15.38 22.89 -43.78
C GLY A 871 14.01 22.81 -44.48
N SER A 872 12.97 23.48 -43.95
CA SER A 872 11.66 23.53 -44.60
C SER A 872 11.66 24.51 -45.78
N PRO A 873 11.05 24.16 -46.93
CA PRO A 873 10.89 25.07 -48.06
C PRO A 873 9.73 26.07 -47.89
N ARG A 874 9.00 26.02 -46.77
CA ARG A 874 7.86 26.89 -46.48
C ARG A 874 8.24 27.97 -45.46
N THR A 875 8.01 29.22 -45.84
CA THR A 875 7.83 30.34 -44.89
C THR A 875 6.38 30.77 -44.99
N LEU A 876 5.73 30.91 -43.85
CA LEU A 876 4.36 31.37 -43.71
C LEU A 876 4.41 32.87 -43.42
N GLN A 877 3.62 33.65 -44.14
CA GLN A 877 3.53 35.10 -43.99
C GLN A 877 2.06 35.50 -44.02
N MET A 878 1.64 36.32 -43.07
CA MET A 878 0.28 36.88 -42.99
C MET A 878 0.36 38.33 -42.51
N THR A 879 -0.53 39.16 -43.01
CA THR A 879 -0.81 40.49 -42.46
C THR A 879 -1.94 40.41 -41.43
N PHE A 880 -1.89 41.29 -40.44
CA PHE A 880 -2.86 41.38 -39.33
C PHE A 880 -3.25 42.85 -39.11
N ALA A 881 -4.52 43.13 -38.80
CA ALA A 881 -5.00 44.50 -38.66
C ALA A 881 -5.81 44.71 -37.38
N ASN A 882 -5.50 45.80 -36.66
CA ASN A 882 -6.24 46.30 -35.50
C ASN A 882 -7.00 47.60 -35.79
N THR A 883 -6.57 48.39 -36.77
CA THR A 883 -7.21 49.66 -37.15
C THR A 883 -8.46 49.42 -38.00
N THR A 884 -9.53 50.18 -37.77
CA THR A 884 -10.87 49.88 -38.35
C THR A 884 -11.04 50.25 -39.83
N TRP A 885 -9.98 50.74 -40.47
CA TRP A 885 -9.93 51.10 -41.90
C TRP A 885 -9.02 50.18 -42.72
N ALA A 886 -8.14 49.43 -42.07
CA ALA A 886 -7.23 48.48 -42.70
C ALA A 886 -7.97 47.22 -43.20
N SER A 887 -7.21 46.31 -43.82
CA SER A 887 -7.62 44.94 -44.09
C SER A 887 -6.40 44.02 -43.87
N GLN A 888 -6.63 42.72 -43.74
CA GLN A 888 -5.59 41.76 -43.38
C GLN A 888 -5.72 40.47 -44.20
N SER A 889 -4.62 39.77 -44.46
CA SER A 889 -4.68 38.49 -45.16
C SER A 889 -5.25 37.40 -44.25
N PHE A 890 -4.90 37.38 -42.96
CA PHE A 890 -5.34 36.32 -42.05
C PHE A 890 -6.88 36.23 -41.97
N PRO A 891 -7.50 35.04 -42.14
CA PRO A 891 -6.91 33.69 -42.03
C PRO A 891 -6.15 33.14 -43.25
N ASP A 892 -6.15 33.85 -44.38
CA ASP A 892 -5.37 33.45 -45.57
C ASP A 892 -3.90 33.89 -45.48
N LEU A 893 -3.02 33.17 -46.20
CA LEU A 893 -1.63 33.60 -46.42
C LEU A 893 -1.57 34.90 -47.23
N LEU A 894 -0.48 35.65 -47.04
CA LEU A 894 -0.21 36.93 -47.69
C LEU A 894 -0.40 36.84 -49.22
N GLY A 895 -1.34 37.62 -49.75
CA GLY A 895 -1.67 37.67 -51.17
C GLY A 895 -2.66 36.60 -51.67
N ALA A 896 -3.16 35.71 -50.82
CA ALA A 896 -4.22 34.75 -51.16
C ALA A 896 -5.64 35.26 -50.85
N GLY A 897 -5.79 36.12 -49.83
CA GLY A 897 -7.05 36.74 -49.42
C GLY A 897 -6.83 38.11 -48.77
N SER A 898 -7.93 38.81 -48.45
CA SER A 898 -7.95 40.08 -47.72
C SER A 898 -9.31 40.21 -47.02
N HIS A 899 -9.29 40.50 -45.73
CA HIS A 899 -10.39 40.38 -44.78
C HIS A 899 -10.49 41.59 -43.85
N PRO A 900 -11.64 41.83 -43.19
CA PRO A 900 -11.75 42.88 -42.18
C PRO A 900 -10.76 42.72 -41.02
N PRO A 901 -10.38 43.81 -40.34
CA PRO A 901 -9.53 43.79 -39.14
C PRO A 901 -10.05 42.80 -38.09
N ARG A 902 -9.13 42.05 -37.48
CA ARG A 902 -9.38 41.04 -36.45
C ARG A 902 -10.25 39.85 -36.88
N THR A 903 -10.38 39.61 -38.19
CA THR A 903 -11.00 38.37 -38.69
C THR A 903 -10.20 37.16 -38.19
N GLY A 904 -10.88 36.20 -37.56
CA GLY A 904 -10.23 35.01 -37.00
C GLY A 904 -9.44 35.23 -35.70
N ALA A 905 -9.51 36.41 -35.08
CA ALA A 905 -8.96 36.62 -33.74
C ALA A 905 -9.76 35.81 -32.70
N ALA A 906 -9.06 35.13 -31.79
CA ALA A 906 -9.65 34.42 -30.67
C ALA A 906 -10.03 35.36 -29.51
N GLU A 907 -9.28 36.46 -29.35
CA GLU A 907 -9.57 37.52 -28.38
C GLU A 907 -9.38 38.90 -29.02
N SER A 908 -9.97 39.95 -28.43
CA SER A 908 -9.93 41.31 -28.97
C SER A 908 -10.15 42.37 -27.88
N ASN A 909 -9.18 43.26 -27.70
CA ASN A 909 -9.11 44.20 -26.56
C ASN A 909 -9.16 43.47 -25.19
N SER A 910 -8.55 42.29 -25.10
CA SER A 910 -8.46 41.50 -23.87
C SER A 910 -7.15 41.74 -23.12
N LEU A 911 -6.07 42.08 -23.83
CA LEU A 911 -4.75 42.29 -23.23
C LEU A 911 -4.63 43.67 -22.58
N GLY A 912 -5.44 44.64 -23.02
CA GLY A 912 -5.57 45.96 -22.41
C GLY A 912 -4.62 47.02 -22.95
N TYR A 913 -4.14 46.88 -24.18
CA TYR A 913 -3.23 47.85 -24.78
C TYR A 913 -4.00 49.06 -25.34
N ASP A 914 -3.92 50.19 -24.64
CA ASP A 914 -4.36 51.48 -25.18
C ASP A 914 -3.58 51.85 -26.45
N PHE A 915 -4.23 52.65 -27.32
CA PHE A 915 -3.83 52.99 -28.70
C PHE A 915 -4.14 51.87 -29.72
N TYR A 916 -5.32 51.95 -30.34
CA TYR A 916 -5.92 51.01 -31.29
C TYR A 916 -6.15 49.56 -30.82
N GLY A 917 -5.74 49.21 -29.60
CA GLY A 917 -6.15 47.98 -28.93
C GLY A 917 -5.22 46.80 -29.16
N ASP A 918 -5.77 45.61 -29.02
CA ASP A 918 -5.06 44.35 -29.18
C ASP A 918 -5.97 43.26 -29.78
N ALA A 919 -5.33 42.23 -30.32
CA ALA A 919 -5.98 40.99 -30.74
C ALA A 919 -5.05 39.79 -30.48
N VAL A 920 -5.62 38.65 -30.09
CA VAL A 920 -4.90 37.38 -29.91
C VAL A 920 -5.37 36.40 -30.97
N TYR A 921 -4.44 35.73 -31.64
CA TYR A 921 -4.72 34.73 -32.66
C TYR A 921 -4.09 33.38 -32.27
N ARG A 922 -4.91 32.33 -32.16
CA ARG A 922 -4.41 30.96 -31.94
C ARG A 922 -3.93 30.41 -33.27
N LEU A 923 -2.62 30.38 -33.48
CA LEU A 923 -2.00 29.92 -34.71
C LEU A 923 -1.51 28.48 -34.56
N SER A 924 -1.66 27.66 -35.60
CA SER A 924 -1.12 26.30 -35.62
C SER A 924 -0.81 25.87 -37.06
N TYR A 925 0.42 25.47 -37.33
CA TYR A 925 0.91 25.20 -38.69
C TYR A 925 1.82 23.99 -38.79
N GLU A 926 1.58 23.15 -39.79
CA GLU A 926 2.43 22.02 -40.17
C GLU A 926 3.50 22.44 -41.19
N LEU A 927 4.75 22.10 -40.89
CA LEU A 927 5.92 22.29 -41.72
C LEU A 927 6.55 20.92 -42.02
N PRO A 928 6.78 20.55 -43.29
CA PRO A 928 7.56 19.35 -43.61
C PRO A 928 9.00 19.57 -43.18
N HIS A 929 9.52 18.65 -42.36
CA HIS A 929 10.84 18.74 -41.74
C HIS A 929 11.35 17.34 -41.35
N SER A 930 12.64 17.09 -41.48
CA SER A 930 13.25 15.78 -41.18
C SER A 930 14.74 15.85 -40.80
N ALA A 931 15.20 17.01 -40.31
CA ALA A 931 16.59 17.21 -39.90
C ALA A 931 16.75 16.98 -38.38
N SER A 932 17.98 16.68 -37.95
CA SER A 932 18.38 16.49 -36.55
C SER A 932 18.28 17.76 -35.68
N ASP A 933 17.97 18.89 -36.30
CA ASP A 933 18.02 20.22 -35.72
C ASP A 933 17.06 21.14 -36.49
N ILE A 934 16.37 22.02 -35.76
CA ILE A 934 15.41 22.98 -36.30
C ILE A 934 15.63 24.35 -35.65
N GLU A 935 15.76 25.38 -36.49
CA GLU A 935 15.70 26.78 -36.12
C GLU A 935 14.35 27.33 -36.59
N LEU A 936 13.40 27.46 -35.67
CA LEU A 936 12.16 28.20 -35.90
C LEU A 936 12.45 29.69 -35.86
N ARG A 937 11.82 30.45 -36.76
CA ARG A 937 12.04 31.89 -36.93
C ARG A 937 10.69 32.61 -36.93
N PHE A 938 10.46 33.40 -35.89
CA PHE A 938 9.30 34.27 -35.72
C PHE A 938 9.75 35.71 -36.00
N ALA A 939 9.08 36.44 -36.90
CA ALA A 939 9.45 37.82 -37.20
C ALA A 939 8.26 38.68 -37.64
N GLY A 940 8.14 39.86 -37.03
CA GLY A 940 7.38 40.98 -37.59
C GLY A 940 8.23 41.77 -38.59
N SER A 941 7.60 42.32 -39.62
CA SER A 941 8.25 43.18 -40.62
C SER A 941 7.25 44.14 -41.25
N GLY A 942 7.66 45.38 -41.47
CA GLY A 942 6.82 46.47 -42.00
C GLY A 942 6.49 47.53 -40.95
N LEU A 943 6.41 47.08 -39.69
CA LEU A 943 5.93 47.82 -38.53
C LEU A 943 6.59 49.19 -38.34
N GLN A 944 5.85 50.10 -37.72
CA GLN A 944 6.28 51.38 -37.15
C GLN A 944 7.26 51.16 -35.96
N TRP A 945 7.34 52.10 -35.01
CA TRP A 945 8.13 51.95 -33.77
C TRP A 945 7.34 51.18 -32.71
N ILE A 946 8.04 50.61 -31.72
CA ILE A 946 7.47 49.61 -30.77
C ILE A 946 6.22 50.07 -29.98
N GLY A 947 5.98 51.37 -29.82
CA GLY A 947 4.77 51.91 -29.17
C GLY A 947 3.65 52.35 -30.13
N ASP A 948 3.88 52.32 -31.45
CA ASP A 948 2.82 52.25 -32.47
C ASP A 948 2.43 50.78 -32.67
N GLU A 949 3.40 49.91 -32.98
CA GLU A 949 3.16 48.48 -33.27
C GLU A 949 4.21 47.58 -32.63
N SER A 950 3.72 46.52 -31.99
CA SER A 950 4.54 45.41 -31.52
C SER A 950 3.81 44.08 -31.64
N TRP A 951 4.55 42.99 -31.48
CA TRP A 951 4.01 41.65 -31.32
C TRP A 951 4.64 40.95 -30.13
N GLY A 952 4.05 39.82 -29.75
CA GLY A 952 4.66 38.82 -28.90
C GLY A 952 4.06 37.45 -29.16
N ILE A 953 4.67 36.41 -28.59
CA ILE A 953 4.13 35.05 -28.62
C ILE A 953 3.98 34.49 -27.21
N ASP A 954 2.94 33.68 -27.05
CA ASP A 954 2.49 33.03 -25.83
C ASP A 954 2.07 31.58 -26.17
N ASN A 955 2.00 30.69 -25.18
CA ASN A 955 1.52 29.31 -25.32
C ASN A 955 2.14 28.53 -26.51
N LEU A 956 3.46 28.61 -26.70
CA LEU A 956 4.15 27.90 -27.77
C LEU A 956 4.21 26.39 -27.50
N ASP A 957 3.85 25.60 -28.52
CA ASP A 957 3.82 24.14 -28.59
C ASP A 957 4.45 23.70 -29.93
N VAL A 958 5.39 22.75 -29.89
CA VAL A 958 6.10 22.22 -31.06
C VAL A 958 6.11 20.70 -31.03
N VAL A 959 5.34 20.06 -31.92
CA VAL A 959 5.15 18.58 -31.95
C VAL A 959 5.63 17.99 -33.27
N ALA A 960 6.35 16.88 -33.22
CA ALA A 960 6.82 16.14 -34.39
C ALA A 960 6.11 14.79 -34.59
N GLN A 961 6.23 14.26 -35.81
CA GLN A 961 5.86 12.91 -36.25
C GLN A 961 6.74 12.52 -37.44
#